data_AF-A0A497GFD0-F1
#
_entry.id   AF-A0A497GFD0-F1
#
_cell.length_a   1.000
_cell.length_b   1.000
_cell.length_c   1.000
_cell.angle_alpha   90.00
_cell.angle_beta   90.00
_cell.angle_gamma   90.00
#
_symmetry.space_group_name_H-M   'P 1'
#
loop_
_entity.id
_entity.type
_entity.pdbx_description
1 polymer ?
#
loop_
_entity_poly.entity_id
_entity_poly.type
_entity_poly.pdbx_seq_one_letter_code
_entity_poly.pdbx_strand_id
1 'polypeptide(L)'
;KGINKDLEECSVGIQASYKPGVQDSRLTTEFDVFLGLTHSIRRLRRLRWKWLVEVVSSGLYRYNVPKEIKVIDPLIDRNLWLFDSELTLRKLAEEVKMTLLDVIEDFSEDDIRFNIESYGNNIFEWVIGTKPNGELLTVKDKPRVVIELLRDELNELGLSDTEIDDYFQRYGLDFEKWPKIGSINDISRILINKVKGKILWLITYYKGFWDDVVSGVRGLDILSLGIPHPNIVQIAYDLSRLYFLMKDGNPTSLLGIVDGTAGARGPVWDYDMVKMWLAFGGIYTGIGISDEVVEEWRKEMLNEKELAERLLTSIMDEEYGEAQRILDEISRNISSEGLEKYYRLYSGVELGNDAKIYSDYKKRYNLLIEALEKVTNGLDIGELDFGTFLLIGGRYLVASNANKVSSYEEFKDYVYTLREKFEEKIRKYRARNNMSGPRKRGFSKEKVDEIIRTFLIKEEKLLKIERVLGGALKGEMKEEWEVMQLRMIRKRQFRSNIISKLLERKKLVEDFDTNYSEAKKILEENIHSFSDEAFSEYLALLAQAFKSLTLEIAGRSEAESIYEYINDYVLKTGGLTIKEHKKLTDHLSQLAFLVQGQKDKLERIAMAAELLDSALAIELISNAISWRERWTAIATFFDRTLNNHIFDYAPYLYTRATFLKDKDFNDVFTRKELFELIARRHQWLYRYIRENMVEKTELKLWDKEDVEKLLTWSVDRDDVAARDGYPEASKFVFSYARLRDLATLYHDGFYIPEILDNVDPDAIKGDERVNVVIMYNLGNTTAMTFLRRGPYHHAGKGPDKNIIMTNFLRKEKDAKSGREIALVEYGLMYLTKEEYEKAGGRNKILKYIIDPKLREKYKEIGPDGRLVFVRFKRPLVAHVVFPHFTHPWFIEQTLEKMGVPLNQSRIIDRLTYMKTVMPEMIEYYNSQVSEAERIPFMDQVNIYREDFKGKTLEKRYETVKRILSEFSLKHHKVIIKTSTESGGRGTIVALLRKPDGSINDERIRGIDGSIEVYNFEDAVQFIVRDILPKDDAVVQEFIESNPREILTEEAFRQVVKRFEALGIEIHKDTPLYWNFRNYVTQVPGEEPEIVGWIMLIHVKSIANFGQGGQLFVLERSMFKEKYRHLIDEMERISKATMRMMELYAPVLAKKLNIEVGRNAIGVPYSVPMTNLSDLMLKPVYKDGKIERWIVVPIEENIGMGLFYPYEKQLEEKGRRGESVDPILRNLAIVGLKYKRILESGQ
;
A
#
# COMPACT_ATOMS: atom_id res chain seq x y z
N LYS A 1 -25.50 -18.87 34.46
CA LYS A 1 -26.62 -18.69 35.41
C LYS A 1 -26.33 -17.68 36.55
N GLY A 2 -25.41 -16.71 36.39
CA GLY A 2 -25.06 -15.77 37.48
C GLY A 2 -25.00 -14.28 37.10
N ILE A 3 -25.19 -13.93 35.82
CA ILE A 3 -25.23 -12.55 35.34
C ILE A 3 -26.58 -12.37 34.68
N ASN A 4 -27.43 -11.52 35.25
CA ASN A 4 -28.74 -11.16 34.71
C ASN A 4 -28.57 -9.79 34.02
N LYS A 5 -28.05 -9.82 32.79
CA LYS A 5 -27.76 -8.63 31.98
C LYS A 5 -28.65 -8.67 30.76
N ASP A 6 -29.49 -7.64 30.59
CA ASP A 6 -30.37 -7.54 29.43
C ASP A 6 -29.57 -7.15 28.17
N LEU A 7 -30.10 -7.48 26.99
CA LEU A 7 -29.43 -7.19 25.72
C LEU A 7 -29.12 -5.70 25.57
N GLU A 8 -29.97 -4.81 26.09
CA GLU A 8 -29.77 -3.36 26.04
C GLU A 8 -28.56 -2.84 26.82
N GLU A 9 -27.98 -3.65 27.69
CA GLU A 9 -26.75 -3.35 28.42
C GLU A 9 -25.51 -3.96 27.75
N CYS A 10 -25.71 -4.80 26.73
CA CYS A 10 -24.66 -5.60 26.12
C CYS A 10 -23.95 -4.88 24.97
N SER A 11 -22.63 -5.09 24.90
CA SER A 11 -21.80 -4.73 23.74
C SER A 11 -21.58 -5.97 22.88
N VAL A 12 -21.97 -5.88 21.60
CA VAL A 12 -21.97 -7.03 20.67
C VAL A 12 -20.92 -6.83 19.58
N GLY A 13 -19.99 -7.77 19.45
CA GLY A 13 -19.01 -7.83 18.38
C GLY A 13 -19.50 -8.66 17.21
N ILE A 14 -19.53 -8.08 16.02
CA ILE A 14 -19.82 -8.76 14.74
C ILE A 14 -18.70 -8.46 13.74
N GLN A 15 -18.72 -9.09 12.57
CA GLN A 15 -17.72 -8.88 11.54
C GLN A 15 -18.32 -8.18 10.32
N ALA A 16 -17.51 -7.50 9.51
CA ALA A 16 -18.01 -6.79 8.34
C ALA A 16 -18.19 -7.72 7.13
N SER A 17 -17.34 -8.74 6.99
CA SER A 17 -17.28 -9.60 5.81
C SER A 17 -17.80 -11.02 6.04
N TYR A 18 -18.47 -11.58 5.02
CA TYR A 18 -18.83 -13.01 4.95
C TYR A 18 -17.61 -13.89 4.57
N LYS A 19 -16.57 -13.30 3.98
CA LYS A 19 -15.24 -13.88 3.77
C LYS A 19 -14.24 -12.72 3.80
N PRO A 20 -13.04 -12.84 4.40
CA PRO A 20 -12.04 -11.77 4.44
C PRO A 20 -11.92 -11.00 3.12
N GLY A 21 -12.23 -9.70 3.12
CA GLY A 21 -12.09 -8.83 1.95
C GLY A 21 -13.02 -9.10 0.76
N VAL A 22 -14.15 -9.80 0.96
CA VAL A 22 -15.17 -10.01 -0.10
C VAL A 22 -16.50 -9.40 0.36
N GLN A 23 -16.97 -8.40 -0.38
CA GLN A 23 -18.37 -7.95 -0.35
C GLN A 23 -19.10 -8.54 -1.56
N ASP A 24 -19.97 -9.53 -1.33
CA ASP A 24 -20.92 -10.04 -2.33
C ASP A 24 -22.34 -9.78 -1.81
N SER A 25 -23.11 -8.95 -2.53
CA SER A 25 -24.49 -8.60 -2.20
C SER A 25 -25.45 -9.78 -2.18
N ARG A 26 -25.02 -10.99 -2.56
CA ARG A 26 -25.82 -12.23 -2.45
C ARG A 26 -25.65 -12.95 -1.11
N LEU A 27 -24.67 -12.59 -0.28
CA LEU A 27 -24.24 -13.39 0.90
C LEU A 27 -23.79 -12.55 2.12
N THR A 28 -24.24 -11.30 2.30
CA THR A 28 -23.88 -10.46 3.47
C THR A 28 -24.67 -10.81 4.75
N THR A 29 -24.54 -12.04 5.24
CA THR A 29 -25.22 -12.50 6.46
C THR A 29 -24.95 -11.59 7.66
N GLU A 30 -23.73 -11.05 7.81
CA GLU A 30 -23.40 -10.15 8.93
C GLU A 30 -24.07 -8.77 8.83
N PHE A 31 -24.29 -8.25 7.62
CA PHE A 31 -25.06 -7.02 7.46
C PHE A 31 -26.55 -7.26 7.81
N ASP A 32 -27.07 -8.47 7.57
CA ASP A 32 -28.42 -8.84 8.03
C ASP A 32 -28.49 -8.98 9.56
N VAL A 33 -27.45 -9.53 10.18
CA VAL A 33 -27.32 -9.56 11.65
C VAL A 33 -27.30 -8.15 12.20
N PHE A 34 -26.54 -7.23 11.61
CA PHE A 34 -26.53 -5.82 11.98
C PHE A 34 -27.91 -5.17 11.86
N LEU A 35 -28.62 -5.38 10.74
CA LEU A 35 -29.98 -4.89 10.57
C LEU A 35 -30.94 -5.49 11.62
N GLY A 36 -30.81 -6.78 11.92
CA GLY A 36 -31.58 -7.47 12.96
C GLY A 36 -31.33 -6.89 14.35
N LEU A 37 -30.06 -6.74 14.75
CA LEU A 37 -29.65 -6.13 16.02
C LEU A 37 -30.14 -4.68 16.17
N THR A 38 -30.41 -4.00 15.05
CA THR A 38 -30.93 -2.62 15.01
C THR A 38 -32.44 -2.56 14.72
N HIS A 39 -33.17 -3.67 14.83
CA HIS A 39 -34.62 -3.78 14.60
C HIS A 39 -35.08 -3.29 13.21
N SER A 40 -34.18 -3.35 12.23
CA SER A 40 -34.40 -2.94 10.86
C SER A 40 -34.89 -4.10 10.00
N ILE A 41 -36.04 -3.91 9.37
CA ILE A 41 -36.62 -4.89 8.42
C ILE A 41 -36.48 -4.45 6.96
N ARG A 42 -35.67 -3.40 6.68
CA ARG A 42 -35.49 -2.81 5.33
C ARG A 42 -35.13 -3.85 4.27
N ARG A 43 -34.26 -4.81 4.61
CA ARG A 43 -33.91 -5.93 3.73
C ARG A 43 -35.04 -6.96 3.59
N LEU A 44 -35.66 -7.36 4.69
CA LEU A 44 -36.75 -8.35 4.68
C LEU A 44 -37.93 -7.90 3.81
N ARG A 45 -38.18 -6.59 3.72
CA ARG A 45 -39.18 -5.99 2.83
C ARG A 45 -38.91 -6.18 1.34
N ARG A 46 -37.64 -6.37 0.95
CA ARG A 46 -37.24 -6.68 -0.43
C ARG A 46 -37.49 -8.16 -0.78
N LEU A 47 -37.80 -9.01 0.20
CA LEU A 47 -38.10 -10.42 -0.02
C LEU A 47 -39.56 -10.63 -0.42
N ARG A 48 -39.79 -11.64 -1.26
CA ARG A 48 -41.13 -11.96 -1.78
C ARG A 48 -42.07 -12.55 -0.72
N TRP A 49 -41.54 -13.06 0.39
CA TRP A 49 -42.29 -13.82 1.40
C TRP A 49 -42.72 -12.95 2.59
N LYS A 50 -43.92 -12.38 2.51
CA LYS A 50 -44.46 -11.51 3.58
C LYS A 50 -44.56 -12.20 4.96
N TRP A 51 -44.92 -13.48 5.00
CA TRP A 51 -44.99 -14.26 6.23
C TRP A 51 -43.64 -14.36 6.96
N LEU A 52 -42.52 -14.31 6.24
CA LEU A 52 -41.18 -14.34 6.83
C LEU A 52 -40.89 -13.03 7.59
N VAL A 53 -41.38 -11.89 7.09
CA VAL A 53 -41.28 -10.60 7.77
C VAL A 53 -42.01 -10.66 9.11
N GLU A 54 -43.21 -11.25 9.14
CA GLU A 54 -44.01 -11.42 10.36
C GLU A 54 -43.31 -12.33 11.38
N VAL A 55 -42.80 -13.49 10.94
CA VAL A 55 -42.10 -14.44 11.81
C VAL A 55 -40.82 -13.83 12.37
N VAL A 56 -39.97 -13.24 11.55
CA VAL A 56 -38.71 -12.62 12.00
C VAL A 56 -38.99 -11.43 12.91
N SER A 57 -39.97 -10.58 12.56
CA SER A 57 -40.37 -9.45 13.41
C SER A 57 -40.87 -9.92 14.78
N SER A 58 -41.64 -11.01 14.84
CA SER A 58 -42.13 -11.59 16.10
C SER A 58 -41.01 -12.13 17.00
N GLY A 59 -39.84 -12.45 16.43
CA GLY A 59 -38.63 -12.83 17.16
C GLY A 59 -37.82 -11.61 17.60
N LEU A 60 -37.53 -10.69 16.67
CA LEU A 60 -36.73 -9.48 16.94
C LEU A 60 -37.40 -8.61 18.03
N TYR A 61 -38.70 -8.38 17.94
CA TYR A 61 -39.44 -7.48 18.84
C TYR A 61 -39.62 -8.01 20.26
N ARG A 62 -39.18 -9.24 20.55
CA ARG A 62 -39.17 -9.77 21.93
C ARG A 62 -38.09 -9.10 22.78
N TYR A 63 -36.97 -8.70 22.17
CA TYR A 63 -35.78 -8.18 22.84
C TYR A 63 -35.59 -6.69 22.56
N ASN A 64 -34.78 -5.99 23.37
CA ASN A 64 -34.35 -4.62 23.10
C ASN A 64 -33.08 -4.61 22.24
N VAL A 65 -32.80 -3.51 21.54
CA VAL A 65 -31.53 -3.36 20.79
C VAL A 65 -30.32 -3.27 21.73
N PRO A 66 -29.12 -3.71 21.33
CA PRO A 66 -27.94 -3.70 22.20
C PRO A 66 -27.44 -2.28 22.52
N LYS A 67 -26.63 -2.15 23.57
CA LYS A 67 -25.99 -0.87 23.94
C LYS A 67 -25.07 -0.36 22.83
N GLU A 68 -24.27 -1.27 22.28
CA GLU A 68 -23.25 -0.99 21.28
C GLU A 68 -23.08 -2.19 20.35
N ILE A 69 -22.80 -1.90 19.07
CA ILE A 69 -22.37 -2.88 18.09
C ILE A 69 -20.97 -2.50 17.63
N LYS A 70 -20.01 -3.41 17.82
CA LYS A 70 -18.64 -3.30 17.31
C LYS A 70 -18.51 -4.19 16.08
N VAL A 71 -18.25 -3.59 14.92
CA VAL A 71 -17.90 -4.27 13.69
C VAL A 71 -16.38 -4.39 13.63
N ILE A 72 -15.88 -5.62 13.69
CA ILE A 72 -14.45 -5.93 13.82
C ILE A 72 -13.99 -6.55 12.51
N ASP A 73 -13.29 -5.76 11.68
CA ASP A 73 -12.76 -6.25 10.41
C ASP A 73 -11.50 -5.46 10.01
N PRO A 74 -10.34 -6.12 9.87
CA PRO A 74 -9.09 -5.44 9.52
C PRO A 74 -9.04 -4.92 8.08
N LEU A 75 -10.03 -5.25 7.24
CA LEU A 75 -9.96 -5.10 5.79
C LEU A 75 -11.07 -4.25 5.18
N ILE A 76 -12.20 -4.06 5.88
CA ILE A 76 -13.34 -3.30 5.37
C ILE A 76 -13.38 -1.93 6.05
N ASP A 77 -13.50 -0.87 5.26
CA ASP A 77 -13.75 0.47 5.79
C ASP A 77 -15.25 0.70 6.04
N ARG A 78 -15.59 1.45 7.09
CA ARG A 78 -16.97 1.80 7.45
C ARG A 78 -17.77 2.48 6.32
N ASN A 79 -17.10 3.22 5.43
CA ASN A 79 -17.74 3.89 4.29
C ASN A 79 -18.07 2.91 3.17
N LEU A 80 -17.37 1.79 3.13
CA LEU A 80 -17.51 0.76 2.13
C LEU A 80 -18.44 -0.36 2.61
N TRP A 81 -18.77 -0.46 3.91
CA TRP A 81 -19.62 -1.53 4.42
C TRP A 81 -21.08 -1.40 3.97
N LEU A 82 -21.51 -2.37 3.16
CA LEU A 82 -22.79 -2.35 2.47
C LEU A 82 -23.40 -3.74 2.33
N PHE A 83 -24.73 -3.76 2.26
CA PHE A 83 -25.47 -4.89 1.69
C PHE A 83 -25.49 -4.79 0.15
N ASP A 84 -25.93 -3.64 -0.36
CA ASP A 84 -25.89 -3.27 -1.77
C ASP A 84 -25.70 -1.75 -1.93
N SER A 85 -25.67 -1.26 -3.16
CA SER A 85 -25.45 0.17 -3.44
C SER A 85 -26.51 1.09 -2.83
N GLU A 86 -27.68 0.58 -2.47
CA GLU A 86 -28.75 1.37 -1.85
C GLU A 86 -28.73 1.26 -0.33
N LEU A 87 -28.37 0.10 0.22
CA LEU A 87 -28.36 -0.17 1.65
C LEU A 87 -26.91 -0.28 2.17
N THR A 88 -26.36 0.86 2.57
CA THR A 88 -24.98 1.00 3.09
C THR A 88 -25.01 1.58 4.50
N LEU A 89 -24.04 1.24 5.37
CA LEU A 89 -23.95 1.83 6.72
C LEU A 89 -23.87 3.36 6.64
N ARG A 90 -23.05 3.88 5.71
CA ARG A 90 -22.89 5.32 5.50
C ARG A 90 -24.23 6.00 5.18
N LYS A 91 -25.02 5.46 4.24
CA LYS A 91 -26.32 6.03 3.89
C LYS A 91 -27.30 5.98 5.08
N LEU A 92 -27.35 4.84 5.78
CA LEU A 92 -28.19 4.67 6.97
C LEU A 92 -27.83 5.69 8.05
N ALA A 93 -26.54 5.88 8.33
CA ALA A 93 -26.06 6.88 9.28
C ALA A 93 -26.38 8.32 8.80
N GLU A 94 -26.15 8.61 7.53
CA GLU A 94 -26.37 9.96 6.98
C GLU A 94 -27.85 10.35 6.97
N GLU A 95 -28.76 9.42 6.70
CA GLU A 95 -30.21 9.64 6.81
C GLU A 95 -30.58 10.11 8.22
N VAL A 96 -30.13 9.39 9.24
CA VAL A 96 -30.40 9.75 10.65
C VAL A 96 -29.74 11.08 11.02
N LYS A 97 -28.50 11.31 10.56
CA LYS A 97 -27.79 12.58 10.77
C LYS A 97 -28.59 13.74 10.22
N MET A 98 -29.02 13.66 8.97
CA MET A 98 -29.79 14.73 8.31
C MET A 98 -31.11 14.98 9.04
N THR A 99 -31.85 13.93 9.44
CA THR A 99 -33.07 14.10 10.23
C THR A 99 -32.82 14.83 11.55
N LEU A 100 -31.71 14.52 12.25
CA LEU A 100 -31.36 15.21 13.50
C LEU A 100 -31.03 16.68 13.28
N LEU A 101 -30.22 16.99 12.25
CA LEU A 101 -29.84 18.37 11.90
C LEU A 101 -31.04 19.21 11.43
N ASP A 102 -32.01 18.59 10.74
CA ASP A 102 -33.20 19.29 10.25
C ASP A 102 -34.20 19.60 11.37
N VAL A 103 -34.30 18.74 12.39
CA VAL A 103 -35.33 18.84 13.44
C VAL A 103 -34.84 19.59 14.69
N ILE A 104 -33.53 19.62 14.92
CA ILE A 104 -32.92 20.26 16.08
C ILE A 104 -32.22 21.55 15.61
N GLU A 105 -32.72 22.69 16.09
CA GLU A 105 -32.18 24.00 15.77
C GLU A 105 -30.78 24.16 16.38
N ASP A 106 -29.86 24.77 15.63
CA ASP A 106 -28.45 24.97 16.01
C ASP A 106 -27.67 23.70 16.41
N PHE A 107 -28.12 22.53 15.97
CA PHE A 107 -27.46 21.24 16.24
C PHE A 107 -26.37 20.95 15.21
N SER A 108 -25.20 20.53 15.66
CA SER A 108 -24.05 20.24 14.79
C SER A 108 -23.65 18.76 14.78
N GLU A 109 -22.79 18.38 13.83
CA GLU A 109 -22.18 17.03 13.83
C GLU A 109 -21.32 16.78 15.08
N ASP A 110 -20.70 17.83 15.64
CA ASP A 110 -19.91 17.72 16.87
C ASP A 110 -20.82 17.43 18.08
N ASP A 111 -22.02 18.00 18.12
CA ASP A 111 -23.02 17.68 19.15
C ASP A 111 -23.50 16.24 19.03
N ILE A 112 -23.68 15.73 17.81
CA ILE A 112 -24.01 14.31 17.57
C ILE A 112 -22.89 13.41 18.13
N ARG A 113 -21.62 13.73 17.86
CA ARG A 113 -20.48 12.96 18.37
C ARG A 113 -20.40 12.99 19.89
N PHE A 114 -20.56 14.17 20.49
CA PHE A 114 -20.58 14.34 21.94
C PHE A 114 -21.68 13.48 22.58
N ASN A 115 -22.88 13.47 22.00
CA ASN A 115 -23.99 12.69 22.51
C ASN A 115 -23.79 11.17 22.33
N ILE A 116 -23.19 10.74 21.21
CA ILE A 116 -22.79 9.34 20.99
C ILE A 116 -21.79 8.87 22.05
N GLU A 117 -20.85 9.72 22.45
CA GLU A 117 -19.88 9.38 23.50
C GLU A 117 -20.51 9.37 24.89
N SER A 118 -21.31 10.41 25.21
CA SER A 118 -21.83 10.63 26.56
C SER A 118 -23.03 9.76 26.90
N TYR A 119 -23.92 9.53 25.94
CA TYR A 119 -25.24 8.92 26.17
C TYR A 119 -25.52 7.69 25.31
N GLY A 120 -24.66 7.39 24.34
CA GLY A 120 -24.79 6.21 23.48
C GLY A 120 -26.13 6.18 22.75
N ASN A 121 -26.80 5.02 22.72
CA ASN A 121 -28.08 4.84 22.04
C ASN A 121 -29.30 5.36 22.84
N ASN A 122 -29.09 5.92 24.04
CA ASN A 122 -30.16 6.49 24.85
C ASN A 122 -30.49 7.91 24.38
N ILE A 123 -31.15 7.99 23.22
CA ILE A 123 -31.48 9.25 22.54
C ILE A 123 -32.23 10.23 23.44
N PHE A 124 -33.04 9.76 24.38
CA PHE A 124 -33.82 10.61 25.26
C PHE A 124 -32.95 11.49 26.17
N GLU A 125 -31.75 11.05 26.54
CA GLU A 125 -30.80 11.85 27.33
C GLU A 125 -29.90 12.74 26.48
N TRP A 126 -30.00 12.67 25.15
CA TRP A 126 -29.16 13.48 24.28
C TRP A 126 -29.44 14.96 24.52
N VAL A 127 -28.37 15.71 24.78
CA VAL A 127 -28.38 17.16 24.96
C VAL A 127 -28.49 17.80 23.59
N ILE A 128 -29.54 18.60 23.41
CA ILE A 128 -29.91 19.25 22.16
C ILE A 128 -29.93 20.78 22.27
N GLY A 129 -29.47 21.32 23.39
CA GLY A 129 -29.37 22.76 23.64
C GLY A 129 -29.38 23.09 25.13
N THR A 130 -29.57 24.36 25.44
CA THR A 130 -29.72 24.88 26.81
C THR A 130 -30.95 25.76 26.91
N LYS A 131 -31.75 25.57 27.96
CA LYS A 131 -32.89 26.44 28.27
C LYS A 131 -32.40 27.85 28.68
N PRO A 132 -33.23 28.90 28.58
CA PRO A 132 -32.86 30.26 28.98
C PRO A 132 -32.40 30.43 30.44
N ASN A 133 -32.72 29.46 31.32
CA ASN A 133 -32.31 29.41 32.72
C ASN A 133 -30.97 28.67 32.95
N GLY A 134 -30.31 28.19 31.90
CA GLY A 134 -29.03 27.47 31.96
C GLY A 134 -29.14 25.96 32.17
N GLU A 135 -30.36 25.39 32.27
CA GLU A 135 -30.55 23.94 32.31
C GLU A 135 -30.34 23.30 30.93
N LEU A 136 -29.79 22.07 30.91
CA LEU A 136 -29.63 21.31 29.66
C LEU A 136 -31.00 20.95 29.09
N LEU A 137 -31.20 21.21 27.81
CA LEU A 137 -32.35 20.77 27.03
C LEU A 137 -32.03 19.41 26.42
N THR A 138 -32.88 18.41 26.64
CA THR A 138 -32.68 17.05 26.12
C THR A 138 -33.76 16.67 25.10
N VAL A 139 -33.59 15.56 24.39
CA VAL A 139 -34.64 15.04 23.48
C VAL A 139 -35.94 14.74 24.22
N LYS A 140 -35.92 14.41 25.53
CA LYS A 140 -37.14 14.28 26.33
C LYS A 140 -37.97 15.56 26.35
N ASP A 141 -37.32 16.72 26.35
CA ASP A 141 -37.98 18.02 26.32
C ASP A 141 -38.50 18.37 24.91
N LYS A 142 -37.99 17.72 23.85
CA LYS A 142 -38.42 17.89 22.45
C LYS A 142 -38.75 16.54 21.79
N PRO A 143 -39.82 15.84 22.22
CA PRO A 143 -40.14 14.48 21.76
C PRO A 143 -40.46 14.39 20.26
N ARG A 144 -40.65 15.53 19.58
CA ARG A 144 -40.83 15.59 18.12
C ARG A 144 -39.67 14.97 17.35
N VAL A 145 -38.44 15.04 17.88
CA VAL A 145 -37.25 14.37 17.30
C VAL A 145 -37.50 12.87 17.11
N VAL A 146 -38.14 12.23 18.09
CA VAL A 146 -38.46 10.79 18.07
C VAL A 146 -39.49 10.47 17.00
N ILE A 147 -40.48 11.35 16.79
CA ILE A 147 -41.50 11.18 15.74
C ILE A 147 -40.91 11.29 14.36
N GLU A 148 -40.05 12.28 14.12
CA GLU A 148 -39.42 12.44 12.79
C GLU A 148 -38.50 11.25 12.46
N LEU A 149 -37.81 10.70 13.47
CA LEU A 149 -37.06 9.45 13.32
C LEU A 149 -37.94 8.20 13.13
N LEU A 150 -39.24 8.26 13.41
CA LEU A 150 -40.19 7.15 13.25
C LEU A 150 -41.14 7.33 12.06
N ARG A 151 -41.05 8.45 11.35
CA ARG A 151 -42.08 8.85 10.37
C ARG A 151 -42.30 7.79 9.29
N ASP A 152 -41.22 7.22 8.75
CA ASP A 152 -41.29 6.12 7.78
C ASP A 152 -42.00 4.88 8.36
N GLU A 153 -41.63 4.47 9.57
CA GLU A 153 -42.21 3.29 10.22
C GLU A 153 -43.67 3.47 10.62
N LEU A 154 -44.08 4.67 11.01
CA LEU A 154 -45.47 5.01 11.30
C LEU A 154 -46.31 5.04 10.03
N ASN A 155 -45.77 5.61 8.94
CA ASN A 155 -46.41 5.59 7.63
C ASN A 155 -46.65 4.15 7.15
N GLU A 156 -45.70 3.26 7.40
CA GLU A 156 -45.81 1.84 7.06
C GLU A 156 -46.83 1.07 7.90
N LEU A 157 -47.17 1.54 9.11
CA LEU A 157 -48.26 1.01 9.92
C LEU A 157 -49.64 1.51 9.44
N GLY A 158 -49.71 2.28 8.34
CA GLY A 158 -50.96 2.73 7.72
C GLY A 158 -51.48 4.07 8.25
N LEU A 159 -50.61 4.86 8.87
CA LEU A 159 -50.87 6.25 9.25
C LEU A 159 -50.46 7.18 8.10
N SER A 160 -51.20 8.26 7.89
CA SER A 160 -50.76 9.37 7.03
C SER A 160 -50.00 10.42 7.83
N ASP A 161 -49.18 11.25 7.18
CA ASP A 161 -48.43 12.33 7.85
C ASP A 161 -49.34 13.24 8.69
N THR A 162 -50.55 13.53 8.20
CA THR A 162 -51.57 14.31 8.93
C THR A 162 -52.08 13.59 10.17
N GLU A 163 -52.22 12.26 10.12
CA GLU A 163 -52.62 11.46 11.29
C GLU A 163 -51.49 11.34 12.31
N ILE A 164 -50.24 11.20 11.86
CA ILE A 164 -49.06 11.20 12.74
C ILE A 164 -48.98 12.51 13.53
N ASP A 165 -49.16 13.64 12.86
CA ASP A 165 -49.11 14.96 13.51
C ASP A 165 -50.27 15.18 14.49
N ASP A 166 -51.51 14.81 14.11
CA ASP A 166 -52.67 14.92 15.00
C ASP A 166 -52.55 13.99 16.22
N TYR A 167 -52.13 12.74 16.03
CA TYR A 167 -51.99 11.77 17.13
C TYR A 167 -50.85 12.14 18.06
N PHE A 168 -49.72 12.61 17.53
CA PHE A 168 -48.63 13.11 18.35
C PHE A 168 -49.05 14.33 19.19
N GLN A 169 -49.80 15.27 18.61
CA GLN A 169 -50.31 16.42 19.36
C GLN A 169 -51.27 16.01 20.50
N ARG A 170 -52.10 14.98 20.29
CA ARG A 170 -53.10 14.54 21.29
C ARG A 170 -52.56 13.59 22.34
N TYR A 171 -51.67 12.68 21.97
CA TYR A 171 -51.27 11.54 22.80
C TYR A 171 -49.76 11.48 23.08
N GLY A 172 -48.95 12.34 22.47
CA GLY A 172 -47.49 12.30 22.63
C GLY A 172 -46.88 11.00 22.10
N LEU A 173 -45.88 10.47 22.80
CA LEU A 173 -45.19 9.20 22.45
C LEU A 173 -45.84 7.95 23.07
N ASP A 174 -47.05 8.06 23.62
CA ASP A 174 -47.83 6.93 24.16
C ASP A 174 -48.58 6.24 23.01
N PHE A 175 -47.86 5.43 22.23
CA PHE A 175 -48.36 4.82 21.00
C PHE A 175 -49.48 3.80 21.26
N GLU A 176 -49.63 3.28 22.48
CA GLU A 176 -50.76 2.44 22.88
C GLU A 176 -52.09 3.20 22.80
N LYS A 177 -52.07 4.54 22.93
CA LYS A 177 -53.26 5.39 22.79
C LYS A 177 -53.54 5.86 21.36
N TRP A 178 -52.63 5.60 20.42
CA TRP A 178 -52.79 6.05 19.04
C TRP A 178 -53.83 5.18 18.30
N PRO A 179 -54.84 5.79 17.67
CA PRO A 179 -55.77 5.05 16.82
C PRO A 179 -55.04 4.28 15.70
N LYS A 180 -55.63 3.16 15.25
CA LYS A 180 -55.09 2.20 14.26
C LYS A 180 -53.89 1.34 14.70
N ILE A 181 -53.02 1.80 15.61
CA ILE A 181 -51.82 1.05 16.02
C ILE A 181 -51.82 0.60 17.49
N GLY A 182 -52.66 1.20 18.34
CA GLY A 182 -52.71 0.89 19.79
C GLY A 182 -53.14 -0.53 20.15
N SER A 183 -53.68 -1.31 19.20
CA SER A 183 -53.98 -2.74 19.39
C SER A 183 -52.77 -3.66 19.22
N ILE A 184 -51.60 -3.13 18.84
CA ILE A 184 -50.36 -3.91 18.73
C ILE A 184 -49.71 -3.98 20.11
N ASN A 185 -49.50 -5.19 20.63
CA ASN A 185 -48.86 -5.40 21.93
C ASN A 185 -47.44 -4.80 21.96
N ASP A 186 -47.11 -4.11 23.05
CA ASP A 186 -45.81 -3.45 23.29
C ASP A 186 -45.40 -2.44 22.21
N ILE A 187 -46.34 -1.83 21.50
CA ILE A 187 -46.05 -0.96 20.35
C ILE A 187 -45.10 0.19 20.69
N SER A 188 -45.23 0.83 21.86
CA SER A 188 -44.29 1.88 22.27
C SER A 188 -42.88 1.35 22.45
N ARG A 189 -42.71 0.19 23.09
CA ARG A 189 -41.40 -0.45 23.25
C ARG A 189 -40.77 -0.78 21.90
N ILE A 190 -41.57 -1.29 20.96
CA ILE A 190 -41.11 -1.67 19.62
C ILE A 190 -40.63 -0.43 18.85
N LEU A 191 -41.43 0.63 18.83
CA LEU A 191 -41.10 1.87 18.13
C LEU A 191 -39.89 2.57 18.76
N ILE A 192 -39.83 2.65 20.11
CA ILE A 192 -38.67 3.20 20.80
C ILE A 192 -37.39 2.42 20.47
N ASN A 193 -37.44 1.08 20.44
CA ASN A 193 -36.29 0.28 20.05
C ASN A 193 -35.87 0.49 18.59
N LYS A 194 -36.80 0.77 17.68
CA LYS A 194 -36.46 1.14 16.30
C LYS A 194 -35.70 2.47 16.23
N VAL A 195 -36.07 3.45 17.06
CA VAL A 195 -35.29 4.71 17.17
C VAL A 195 -33.90 4.44 17.73
N LYS A 196 -33.79 3.69 18.84
CA LYS A 196 -32.49 3.28 19.38
C LYS A 196 -31.65 2.53 18.33
N GLY A 197 -32.28 1.68 17.52
CA GLY A 197 -31.66 0.99 16.39
C GLY A 197 -31.11 1.91 15.30
N LYS A 198 -31.86 2.95 14.91
CA LYS A 198 -31.38 3.99 13.98
C LYS A 198 -30.19 4.74 14.55
N ILE A 199 -30.21 5.05 15.84
CA ILE A 199 -29.07 5.69 16.53
C ILE A 199 -27.86 4.76 16.58
N LEU A 200 -28.05 3.45 16.72
CA LEU A 200 -26.96 2.48 16.60
C LEU A 200 -26.30 2.50 15.21
N TRP A 201 -26.98 2.90 14.14
CA TRP A 201 -26.33 3.11 12.83
C TRP A 201 -25.31 4.24 12.89
N LEU A 202 -25.67 5.37 13.49
CA LEU A 202 -24.75 6.49 13.73
C LEU A 202 -23.59 6.07 14.62
N ILE A 203 -23.88 5.42 15.76
CA ILE A 203 -22.86 4.95 16.71
C ILE A 203 -21.87 4.01 16.02
N THR A 204 -22.37 3.04 15.27
CA THR A 204 -21.54 2.06 14.56
C THR A 204 -20.67 2.74 13.51
N TYR A 205 -21.21 3.71 12.78
CA TYR A 205 -20.47 4.48 11.79
C TYR A 205 -19.38 5.36 12.41
N TYR A 206 -19.66 6.09 13.49
CA TYR A 206 -18.69 7.02 14.07
C TYR A 206 -17.62 6.34 14.91
N LYS A 207 -17.97 5.33 15.73
CA LYS A 207 -17.04 4.71 16.70
C LYS A 207 -17.09 3.17 16.77
N GLY A 208 -18.09 2.53 16.17
CA GLY A 208 -18.27 1.08 16.27
C GLY A 208 -17.48 0.25 15.26
N PHE A 209 -16.62 0.83 14.43
CA PHE A 209 -15.85 0.08 13.43
C PHE A 209 -14.37 -0.02 13.83
N TRP A 210 -13.84 -1.26 13.91
CA TRP A 210 -12.51 -1.56 14.43
C TRP A 210 -11.70 -2.38 13.43
N ASP A 211 -10.54 -1.86 13.00
CA ASP A 211 -9.60 -2.58 12.13
C ASP A 211 -8.59 -3.42 12.92
N ASP A 212 -8.24 -2.99 14.14
CA ASP A 212 -7.50 -3.83 15.09
C ASP A 212 -8.43 -4.79 15.83
N VAL A 213 -8.20 -6.09 15.62
CA VAL A 213 -9.04 -7.14 16.21
C VAL A 213 -8.94 -7.15 17.73
N VAL A 214 -7.76 -6.92 18.30
CA VAL A 214 -7.56 -6.94 19.76
C VAL A 214 -8.41 -5.83 20.40
N SER A 215 -8.29 -4.60 19.89
CA SER A 215 -9.06 -3.45 20.37
C SER A 215 -10.56 -3.61 20.16
N GLY A 216 -10.98 -4.20 19.02
CA GLY A 216 -12.39 -4.47 18.74
C GLY A 216 -13.03 -5.49 19.70
N VAL A 217 -12.26 -6.51 20.12
CA VAL A 217 -12.73 -7.56 21.04
C VAL A 217 -12.78 -7.10 22.50
N ARG A 218 -12.01 -6.05 22.87
CA ARG A 218 -11.96 -5.56 24.24
C ARG A 218 -13.33 -5.16 24.79
N GLY A 219 -13.62 -5.62 25.99
CA GLY A 219 -14.83 -5.27 26.75
C GLY A 219 -16.14 -5.81 26.17
N LEU A 220 -16.10 -6.70 25.17
CA LEU A 220 -17.32 -7.28 24.59
C LEU A 220 -18.06 -8.18 25.58
N ASP A 221 -19.39 -8.15 25.51
CA ASP A 221 -20.24 -9.14 26.19
C ASP A 221 -20.45 -10.36 25.30
N ILE A 222 -20.66 -10.13 24.00
CA ILE A 222 -20.97 -11.16 23.01
C ILE A 222 -20.06 -10.97 21.80
N LEU A 223 -19.42 -12.04 21.33
CA LEU A 223 -18.67 -12.06 20.07
C LEU A 223 -19.29 -13.09 19.11
N SER A 224 -19.76 -12.61 17.96
CA SER A 224 -20.20 -13.45 16.84
C SER A 224 -18.99 -13.86 16.00
N LEU A 225 -18.78 -15.16 15.85
CA LEU A 225 -17.69 -15.69 15.03
C LEU A 225 -18.06 -15.75 13.55
N GLY A 226 -19.34 -15.86 13.19
CA GLY A 226 -19.82 -15.78 11.81
C GLY A 226 -18.98 -16.65 10.86
N ILE A 227 -18.43 -16.06 9.79
CA ILE A 227 -17.29 -16.62 9.05
C ILE A 227 -16.06 -15.80 9.39
N PRO A 228 -15.22 -16.24 10.35
CA PRO A 228 -14.26 -15.36 10.97
C PRO A 228 -13.09 -15.00 10.06
N HIS A 229 -12.65 -13.74 10.11
CA HIS A 229 -11.35 -13.35 9.58
C HIS A 229 -10.22 -14.18 10.21
N PRO A 230 -9.15 -14.59 9.48
CA PRO A 230 -8.03 -15.36 10.07
C PRO A 230 -7.46 -14.77 11.36
N ASN A 231 -7.34 -13.44 11.44
CA ASN A 231 -6.92 -12.75 12.67
C ASN A 231 -7.89 -12.95 13.84
N ILE A 232 -9.20 -13.00 13.57
CA ILE A 232 -10.23 -13.31 14.57
C ILE A 232 -10.15 -14.79 14.94
N VAL A 233 -9.94 -15.71 13.99
CA VAL A 233 -9.71 -17.14 14.28
C VAL A 233 -8.52 -17.32 15.23
N GLN A 234 -7.42 -16.61 15.02
CA GLN A 234 -6.24 -16.73 15.88
C GLN A 234 -6.53 -16.33 17.34
N ILE A 235 -7.24 -15.21 17.55
CA ILE A 235 -7.65 -14.78 18.88
C ILE A 235 -8.71 -15.74 19.46
N ALA A 236 -9.67 -16.18 18.65
CA ALA A 236 -10.69 -17.15 19.06
C ALA A 236 -10.10 -18.52 19.44
N TYR A 237 -8.90 -18.86 18.96
CA TYR A 237 -8.17 -20.08 19.33
C TYR A 237 -7.23 -19.86 20.52
N ASP A 238 -7.10 -18.64 21.02
CA ASP A 238 -6.39 -18.30 22.26
C ASP A 238 -7.39 -17.96 23.36
N LEU A 239 -8.13 -18.99 23.80
CA LEU A 239 -9.28 -18.86 24.71
C LEU A 239 -8.94 -18.08 25.99
N SER A 240 -7.76 -18.32 26.57
CA SER A 240 -7.31 -17.59 27.75
C SER A 240 -7.18 -16.09 27.47
N ARG A 241 -6.53 -15.71 26.36
CA ARG A 241 -6.36 -14.29 26.01
C ARG A 241 -7.70 -13.66 25.64
N LEU A 242 -8.54 -14.35 24.88
CA LEU A 242 -9.89 -13.90 24.56
C LEU A 242 -10.72 -13.63 25.83
N TYR A 243 -10.65 -14.51 26.83
CA TYR A 243 -11.30 -14.32 28.13
C TYR A 243 -10.90 -12.98 28.78
N PHE A 244 -9.59 -12.71 28.89
CA PHE A 244 -9.13 -11.47 29.51
C PHE A 244 -9.44 -10.24 28.66
N LEU A 245 -9.37 -10.33 27.32
CA LEU A 245 -9.74 -9.23 26.42
C LEU A 245 -11.21 -8.86 26.57
N MET A 246 -12.12 -9.82 26.57
CA MET A 246 -13.55 -9.55 26.73
C MET A 246 -13.89 -8.95 28.12
N LYS A 247 -13.09 -9.23 29.15
CA LYS A 247 -13.24 -8.65 30.49
C LYS A 247 -12.49 -7.33 30.70
N ASP A 248 -11.60 -6.98 29.78
CA ASP A 248 -10.83 -5.73 29.83
C ASP A 248 -11.77 -4.54 29.65
N GLY A 249 -11.86 -3.68 30.67
CA GLY A 249 -12.85 -2.60 30.73
C GLY A 249 -14.31 -3.05 30.95
N ASN A 250 -14.60 -4.36 31.02
CA ASN A 250 -15.93 -4.92 31.31
C ASN A 250 -15.82 -6.20 32.20
N PRO A 251 -15.51 -6.08 33.50
CA PRO A 251 -15.29 -7.24 34.38
C PRO A 251 -16.50 -8.17 34.52
N THR A 252 -17.70 -7.68 34.22
CA THR A 252 -18.97 -8.40 34.24
C THR A 252 -19.43 -8.86 32.85
N SER A 253 -18.50 -8.92 31.88
CA SER A 253 -18.77 -9.47 30.54
C SER A 253 -19.49 -10.82 30.61
N LEU A 254 -20.49 -11.00 29.75
CA LEU A 254 -21.21 -12.26 29.59
C LEU A 254 -20.34 -13.38 29.02
N LEU A 255 -19.22 -13.05 28.38
CA LEU A 255 -18.34 -14.02 27.71
C LEU A 255 -19.11 -14.92 26.72
N GLY A 256 -20.07 -14.31 26.01
CA GLY A 256 -20.95 -14.97 25.06
C GLY A 256 -20.28 -15.16 23.70
N ILE A 257 -20.37 -16.37 23.16
CA ILE A 257 -19.85 -16.72 21.84
C ILE A 257 -21.00 -17.27 21.00
N VAL A 258 -21.20 -16.68 19.84
CA VAL A 258 -22.16 -17.12 18.84
C VAL A 258 -21.36 -17.70 17.67
N ASP A 259 -21.43 -19.03 17.51
CA ASP A 259 -20.71 -19.79 16.48
C ASP A 259 -21.69 -20.38 15.45
N GLY A 260 -21.17 -20.90 14.34
CA GLY A 260 -21.94 -21.48 13.25
C GLY A 260 -21.99 -20.56 12.03
N THR A 261 -21.41 -21.03 10.94
CA THR A 261 -21.21 -20.23 9.73
C THR A 261 -22.34 -20.45 8.70
N ALA A 262 -22.70 -19.41 7.95
CA ALA A 262 -23.58 -19.57 6.79
C ALA A 262 -22.82 -20.23 5.61
N GLY A 263 -23.37 -21.30 5.01
CA GLY A 263 -22.88 -21.87 3.74
C GLY A 263 -22.01 -23.13 3.83
N ALA A 264 -22.50 -24.19 4.49
CA ALA A 264 -21.91 -25.54 4.51
C ALA A 264 -20.49 -25.64 5.12
N ARG A 265 -20.11 -24.70 5.99
CA ARG A 265 -18.84 -24.70 6.72
C ARG A 265 -19.15 -24.95 8.21
N GLY A 266 -18.54 -25.96 8.82
CA GLY A 266 -18.75 -26.33 10.23
C GLY A 266 -18.38 -25.21 11.23
N PRO A 267 -18.58 -25.43 12.54
CA PRO A 267 -18.27 -24.46 13.59
C PRO A 267 -16.76 -24.12 13.66
N VAL A 268 -16.47 -22.96 14.26
CA VAL A 268 -15.10 -22.48 14.50
C VAL A 268 -14.49 -23.20 15.70
N TRP A 269 -15.28 -23.41 16.74
CA TRP A 269 -14.90 -24.18 17.92
C TRP A 269 -15.45 -25.59 17.84
N ASP A 270 -14.59 -26.55 18.14
CA ASP A 270 -14.97 -27.94 18.34
C ASP A 270 -15.40 -28.20 19.79
N TYR A 271 -15.87 -29.42 20.04
CA TYR A 271 -16.30 -29.89 21.36
C TYR A 271 -15.31 -29.59 22.51
N ASP A 272 -13.99 -29.81 22.34
CA ASP A 272 -13.00 -29.61 23.41
C ASP A 272 -12.76 -28.12 23.69
N MET A 273 -12.76 -27.29 22.65
CA MET A 273 -12.69 -25.84 22.81
C MET A 273 -13.91 -25.27 23.53
N VAL A 274 -15.11 -25.78 23.21
CA VAL A 274 -16.34 -25.37 23.91
C VAL A 274 -16.26 -25.76 25.38
N LYS A 275 -15.86 -26.99 25.74
CA LYS A 275 -15.63 -27.37 27.15
C LYS A 275 -14.66 -26.42 27.85
N MET A 276 -13.57 -26.06 27.19
CA MET A 276 -12.57 -25.14 27.73
C MET A 276 -13.16 -23.74 27.99
N TRP A 277 -13.94 -23.20 27.05
CA TRP A 277 -14.61 -21.91 27.23
C TRP A 277 -15.65 -21.93 28.36
N LEU A 278 -16.42 -23.02 28.47
CA LEU A 278 -17.38 -23.22 29.56
C LEU A 278 -16.67 -23.27 30.93
N ALA A 279 -15.45 -23.82 30.99
CA ALA A 279 -14.63 -23.85 32.20
C ALA A 279 -14.18 -22.45 32.65
N PHE A 280 -13.92 -21.53 31.72
CA PHE A 280 -13.71 -20.11 32.03
C PHE A 280 -14.97 -19.39 32.55
N GLY A 281 -16.14 -20.06 32.53
CA GLY A 281 -17.43 -19.48 32.88
C GLY A 281 -18.16 -18.85 31.69
N GLY A 282 -17.69 -19.07 30.47
CA GLY A 282 -18.28 -18.52 29.26
C GLY A 282 -19.63 -19.14 28.86
N ILE A 283 -20.29 -18.47 27.91
CA ILE A 283 -21.54 -18.92 27.28
C ILE A 283 -21.25 -19.21 25.81
N TYR A 284 -21.78 -20.31 25.29
CA TYR A 284 -21.61 -20.73 23.90
C TYR A 284 -22.97 -21.10 23.31
N THR A 285 -23.24 -20.64 22.10
CA THR A 285 -24.35 -21.09 21.26
C THR A 285 -23.84 -21.26 19.83
N GLY A 286 -24.35 -22.26 19.12
CA GLY A 286 -23.90 -22.60 17.78
C GLY A 286 -25.07 -22.89 16.84
N ILE A 287 -25.06 -22.32 15.63
CA ILE A 287 -26.08 -22.67 14.62
C ILE A 287 -25.95 -24.17 14.31
N GLY A 288 -27.01 -24.93 14.61
CA GLY A 288 -27.05 -26.38 14.41
C GLY A 288 -26.59 -27.22 15.61
N ILE A 289 -26.28 -26.61 16.75
CA ILE A 289 -25.97 -27.29 18.02
C ILE A 289 -27.06 -26.90 19.02
N SER A 290 -27.75 -27.88 19.61
CA SER A 290 -28.81 -27.60 20.56
C SER A 290 -28.26 -27.28 21.96
N ASP A 291 -29.04 -26.52 22.74
CA ASP A 291 -28.67 -26.15 24.11
C ASP A 291 -28.48 -27.38 25.00
N GLU A 292 -29.20 -28.47 24.74
CA GLU A 292 -29.05 -29.74 25.46
C GLU A 292 -27.65 -30.36 25.26
N VAL A 293 -27.11 -30.29 24.04
CA VAL A 293 -25.76 -30.80 23.71
C VAL A 293 -24.68 -30.00 24.43
N VAL A 294 -24.81 -28.67 24.44
CA VAL A 294 -23.87 -27.79 25.18
C VAL A 294 -23.92 -28.07 26.68
N GLU A 295 -25.09 -28.34 27.23
CA GLU A 295 -25.26 -28.69 28.65
C GLU A 295 -24.70 -30.08 28.98
N GLU A 296 -24.76 -31.04 28.06
CA GLU A 296 -24.06 -32.33 28.19
C GLU A 296 -22.55 -32.14 28.27
N TRP A 297 -21.98 -31.34 27.36
CA TRP A 297 -20.54 -31.02 27.38
C TRP A 297 -20.12 -30.28 28.66
N ARG A 298 -20.99 -29.42 29.20
CA ARG A 298 -20.79 -28.78 30.50
C ARG A 298 -20.69 -29.81 31.63
N LYS A 299 -21.59 -30.80 31.67
CA LYS A 299 -21.57 -31.86 32.69
C LYS A 299 -20.32 -32.72 32.61
N GLU A 300 -19.91 -33.11 31.41
CA GLU A 300 -18.65 -33.84 31.18
C GLU A 300 -17.45 -33.03 31.68
N MET A 301 -17.35 -31.76 31.31
CA MET A 301 -16.29 -30.86 31.77
C MET A 301 -16.26 -30.72 33.30
N LEU A 302 -17.43 -30.57 33.95
CA LEU A 302 -17.52 -30.44 35.40
C LEU A 302 -17.02 -31.71 36.12
N ASN A 303 -17.36 -32.89 35.61
CA ASN A 303 -16.88 -34.16 36.15
C ASN A 303 -15.36 -34.32 35.98
N GLU A 304 -14.82 -34.00 34.79
CA GLU A 304 -13.36 -34.00 34.53
C GLU A 304 -12.63 -33.01 35.46
N LYS A 305 -13.22 -31.82 35.67
CA LYS A 305 -12.70 -30.81 36.60
C LYS A 305 -12.70 -31.32 38.05
N GLU A 306 -13.80 -31.90 38.53
CA GLU A 306 -13.94 -32.38 39.91
C GLU A 306 -12.91 -33.47 40.23
N LEU A 307 -12.71 -34.42 39.31
CA LEU A 307 -11.69 -35.45 39.45
C LEU A 307 -10.27 -34.86 39.47
N ALA A 308 -9.99 -33.89 38.59
CA ALA A 308 -8.70 -33.21 38.57
C ALA A 308 -8.45 -32.36 39.84
N GLU A 309 -9.49 -31.76 40.42
CA GLU A 309 -9.40 -31.00 41.67
C GLU A 309 -9.13 -31.91 42.86
N ARG A 310 -9.84 -33.04 42.96
CA ARG A 310 -9.56 -34.09 43.97
C ARG A 310 -8.13 -34.60 43.84
N LEU A 311 -7.69 -34.93 42.61
CA LEU A 311 -6.33 -35.39 42.34
C LEU A 311 -5.27 -34.35 42.75
N LEU A 312 -5.47 -33.09 42.36
CA LEU A 312 -4.55 -32.01 42.70
C LEU A 312 -4.46 -31.82 44.22
N THR A 313 -5.60 -31.84 44.92
CA THR A 313 -5.68 -31.67 46.37
C THR A 313 -4.91 -32.78 47.09
N SER A 314 -5.17 -34.05 46.75
CA SER A 314 -4.44 -35.18 47.34
C SER A 314 -2.93 -35.14 47.05
N ILE A 315 -2.50 -34.65 45.89
CA ILE A 315 -1.07 -34.43 45.60
C ILE A 315 -0.48 -33.32 46.48
N MET A 316 -1.20 -32.22 46.67
CA MET A 316 -0.73 -31.09 47.49
C MET A 316 -0.65 -31.46 48.97
N ASP A 317 -1.61 -32.24 49.46
CA ASP A 317 -1.69 -32.74 50.84
C ASP A 317 -0.81 -33.98 51.08
N GLU A 318 -0.10 -34.46 50.05
CA GLU A 318 0.82 -35.60 50.09
C GLU A 318 0.14 -36.96 50.42
N GLU A 319 -1.17 -37.06 50.17
CA GLU A 319 -1.97 -38.28 50.28
C GLU A 319 -1.85 -39.14 49.01
N TYR A 320 -0.63 -39.59 48.68
CA TYR A 320 -0.33 -40.19 47.37
C TYR A 320 -1.09 -41.49 47.06
N GLY A 321 -1.50 -42.26 48.08
CA GLY A 321 -2.34 -43.45 47.87
C GLY A 321 -3.73 -43.11 47.37
N GLU A 322 -4.32 -42.04 47.90
CA GLU A 322 -5.60 -41.50 47.44
C GLU A 322 -5.43 -40.84 46.06
N ALA A 323 -4.33 -40.12 45.83
CA ALA A 323 -3.99 -39.57 44.52
C ALA A 323 -3.89 -40.66 43.44
N GLN A 324 -3.26 -41.81 43.74
CA GLN A 324 -3.21 -42.95 42.81
C GLN A 324 -4.61 -43.54 42.57
N ARG A 325 -5.43 -43.69 43.62
CA ARG A 325 -6.81 -44.18 43.49
C ARG A 325 -7.65 -43.30 42.56
N ILE A 326 -7.51 -41.98 42.66
CA ILE A 326 -8.18 -41.01 41.80
C ILE A 326 -7.62 -41.04 40.37
N LEU A 327 -6.30 -41.19 40.20
CA LEU A 327 -5.69 -41.34 38.88
C LEU A 327 -6.17 -42.61 38.17
N ASP A 328 -6.33 -43.72 38.91
CA ASP A 328 -6.92 -44.96 38.39
C ASP A 328 -8.41 -44.80 38.07
N GLU A 329 -9.14 -44.00 38.85
CA GLU A 329 -10.55 -43.64 38.59
C GLU A 329 -10.66 -42.83 37.28
N ILE A 330 -9.80 -41.83 37.07
CA ILE A 330 -9.70 -41.09 35.81
C ILE A 330 -9.37 -42.05 34.65
N SER A 331 -8.40 -42.95 34.84
CA SER A 331 -8.02 -43.93 33.82
C SER A 331 -9.18 -44.86 33.42
N ARG A 332 -10.04 -45.26 34.36
CA ARG A 332 -11.22 -46.10 34.08
C ARG A 332 -12.33 -45.33 33.37
N ASN A 333 -12.42 -44.03 33.60
CA ASN A 333 -13.42 -43.16 32.96
C ASN A 333 -13.06 -42.80 31.51
N ILE A 334 -11.80 -42.99 31.09
CA ILE A 334 -11.38 -42.85 29.69
C ILE A 334 -11.81 -44.11 28.92
N SER A 335 -13.00 -44.07 28.31
CA SER A 335 -13.51 -45.16 27.47
C SER A 335 -12.87 -45.17 26.08
N SER A 336 -12.93 -46.31 25.39
CA SER A 336 -12.52 -46.42 23.98
C SER A 336 -13.31 -45.47 23.07
N GLU A 337 -14.60 -45.26 23.39
CA GLU A 337 -15.46 -44.29 22.70
C GLU A 337 -15.04 -42.84 22.97
N GLY A 338 -14.58 -42.51 24.18
CA GLY A 338 -14.02 -41.21 24.53
C GLY A 338 -12.72 -40.90 23.79
N LEU A 339 -11.82 -41.88 23.66
CA LEU A 339 -10.60 -41.77 22.83
C LEU A 339 -10.92 -41.56 21.35
N GLU A 340 -11.91 -42.30 20.81
CA GLU A 340 -12.35 -42.16 19.42
C GLU A 340 -12.87 -40.74 19.10
N LYS A 341 -13.55 -40.08 20.06
CA LYS A 341 -13.96 -38.66 19.91
C LYS A 341 -12.73 -37.77 19.64
N TYR A 342 -11.64 -37.93 20.37
CA TYR A 342 -10.42 -37.14 20.18
C TYR A 342 -9.67 -37.49 18.89
N TYR A 343 -9.71 -38.75 18.43
CA TYR A 343 -9.21 -39.14 17.10
C TYR A 343 -9.99 -38.48 15.96
N ARG A 344 -11.31 -38.30 16.12
CA ARG A 344 -12.15 -37.54 15.18
C ARG A 344 -11.82 -36.05 15.17
N LEU A 345 -11.53 -35.47 16.33
CA LEU A 345 -11.04 -34.09 16.43
C LEU A 345 -9.66 -33.92 15.77
N TYR A 346 -8.74 -34.87 15.97
CA TYR A 346 -7.43 -34.88 15.31
C TYR A 346 -7.53 -34.96 13.78
N SER A 347 -8.48 -35.74 13.25
CA SER A 347 -8.78 -35.79 11.81
C SER A 347 -9.55 -34.56 11.31
N GLY A 348 -10.05 -33.73 12.23
CA GLY A 348 -10.73 -32.46 11.94
C GLY A 348 -12.15 -32.67 11.45
N VAL A 349 -12.85 -33.73 11.83
CA VAL A 349 -14.20 -34.03 11.33
C VAL A 349 -15.22 -32.95 11.73
N GLU A 350 -15.05 -32.33 12.90
CA GLU A 350 -16.00 -31.37 13.48
C GLU A 350 -15.74 -29.90 13.10
N LEU A 351 -14.55 -29.57 12.59
CA LEU A 351 -14.17 -28.20 12.28
C LEU A 351 -14.60 -27.76 10.88
N GLY A 352 -14.98 -26.49 10.74
CA GLY A 352 -15.11 -25.86 9.43
C GLY A 352 -13.81 -25.87 8.63
N ASN A 353 -13.89 -25.96 7.29
CA ASN A 353 -12.70 -26.02 6.43
C ASN A 353 -11.71 -24.86 6.64
N ASP A 354 -12.21 -23.65 6.92
CA ASP A 354 -11.35 -22.49 7.17
C ASP A 354 -10.62 -22.64 8.52
N ALA A 355 -11.32 -23.05 9.58
CA ALA A 355 -10.71 -23.33 10.87
C ALA A 355 -9.59 -24.40 10.77
N LYS A 356 -9.75 -25.42 9.92
CA LYS A 356 -8.68 -26.42 9.64
C LYS A 356 -7.44 -25.82 8.98
N ILE A 357 -7.61 -24.78 8.16
CA ILE A 357 -6.51 -24.13 7.42
C ILE A 357 -5.71 -23.21 8.35
N TYR A 358 -6.39 -22.51 9.26
CA TYR A 358 -5.81 -21.41 10.05
C TYR A 358 -5.45 -21.77 11.50
N SER A 359 -5.79 -22.96 11.99
CA SER A 359 -5.52 -23.39 13.36
C SER A 359 -4.51 -24.53 13.48
N ASP A 360 -3.78 -24.57 14.60
CA ASP A 360 -2.86 -25.65 14.97
C ASP A 360 -3.60 -26.86 15.62
N TYR A 361 -4.85 -27.16 15.20
CA TYR A 361 -5.71 -28.14 15.87
C TYR A 361 -5.11 -29.56 15.91
N LYS A 362 -4.43 -30.01 14.84
CA LYS A 362 -3.76 -31.32 14.82
C LYS A 362 -2.71 -31.44 15.92
N LYS A 363 -1.92 -30.38 16.11
CA LYS A 363 -0.90 -30.32 17.16
C LYS A 363 -1.54 -30.41 18.54
N ARG A 364 -2.63 -29.66 18.77
CA ARG A 364 -3.42 -29.70 20.01
C ARG A 364 -3.88 -31.13 20.33
N TYR A 365 -4.56 -31.80 19.39
CA TYR A 365 -5.15 -33.11 19.66
C TYR A 365 -4.12 -34.25 19.72
N ASN A 366 -3.00 -34.14 19.00
CA ASN A 366 -1.92 -35.12 19.12
C ASN A 366 -1.34 -35.15 20.55
N LEU A 367 -1.14 -33.98 21.17
CA LEU A 367 -0.67 -33.89 22.56
C LEU A 367 -1.66 -34.55 23.53
N LEU A 368 -2.95 -34.29 23.33
CA LEU A 368 -4.02 -34.80 24.18
C LEU A 368 -4.16 -36.32 24.06
N ILE A 369 -4.16 -36.86 22.84
CA ILE A 369 -4.21 -38.32 22.60
C ILE A 369 -3.02 -39.00 23.25
N GLU A 370 -1.80 -38.48 23.06
CA GLU A 370 -0.59 -39.06 23.68
C GLU A 370 -0.69 -39.13 25.21
N ALA A 371 -1.28 -38.12 25.85
CA ALA A 371 -1.50 -38.11 27.29
C ALA A 371 -2.55 -39.13 27.74
N LEU A 372 -3.67 -39.25 27.02
CA LEU A 372 -4.73 -40.22 27.33
C LEU A 372 -4.24 -41.67 27.17
N GLU A 373 -3.45 -41.96 26.13
CA GLU A 373 -2.85 -43.28 25.93
C GLU A 373 -1.86 -43.64 27.04
N LYS A 374 -1.08 -42.66 27.54
CA LYS A 374 -0.18 -42.89 28.68
C LYS A 374 -0.94 -43.28 29.95
N VAL A 375 -2.06 -42.60 30.23
CA VAL A 375 -2.86 -42.85 31.43
C VAL A 375 -3.58 -44.20 31.35
N THR A 376 -4.22 -44.51 30.21
CA THR A 376 -4.93 -45.79 30.00
C THR A 376 -4.02 -47.01 30.03
N ASN A 377 -2.73 -46.86 29.73
CA ASN A 377 -1.73 -47.93 29.86
C ASN A 377 -1.20 -48.14 31.30
N GLY A 378 -1.77 -47.46 32.30
CA GLY A 378 -1.41 -47.57 33.72
C GLY A 378 -0.30 -46.60 34.13
N LEU A 379 -0.66 -45.38 34.53
CA LEU A 379 0.30 -44.36 34.97
C LEU A 379 0.44 -44.34 36.50
N ASP A 380 1.66 -44.50 36.99
CA ASP A 380 1.99 -44.33 38.42
C ASP A 380 2.07 -42.83 38.77
N ILE A 381 1.66 -42.46 39.99
CA ILE A 381 1.66 -41.07 40.46
C ILE A 381 3.06 -40.45 40.42
N GLY A 382 4.13 -41.23 40.62
CA GLY A 382 5.50 -40.78 40.48
C GLY A 382 5.89 -40.42 39.04
N GLU A 383 5.19 -40.97 38.05
CA GLU A 383 5.37 -40.73 36.62
C GLU A 383 4.49 -39.60 36.08
N LEU A 384 3.53 -39.09 36.87
CA LEU A 384 2.64 -38.00 36.48
C LEU A 384 3.41 -36.65 36.42
N ASP A 385 3.40 -36.02 35.25
CA ASP A 385 3.90 -34.67 35.03
C ASP A 385 2.77 -33.65 34.91
N PHE A 386 3.09 -32.37 35.07
CA PHE A 386 2.10 -31.30 35.03
C PHE A 386 1.37 -31.21 33.67
N GLY A 387 2.04 -31.50 32.56
CA GLY A 387 1.43 -31.51 31.23
C GLY A 387 0.37 -32.61 31.09
N THR A 388 0.68 -33.83 31.54
CA THR A 388 -0.28 -34.94 31.60
C THR A 388 -1.47 -34.59 32.50
N PHE A 389 -1.22 -34.02 33.69
CA PHE A 389 -2.29 -33.54 34.60
C PHE A 389 -3.23 -32.54 33.91
N LEU A 390 -2.69 -31.55 33.17
CA LEU A 390 -3.49 -30.58 32.43
C LEU A 390 -4.38 -31.26 31.37
N LEU A 391 -3.85 -32.25 30.66
CA LEU A 391 -4.53 -32.91 29.55
C LEU A 391 -5.61 -33.92 29.98
N ILE A 392 -5.57 -34.43 31.21
CA ILE A 392 -6.61 -35.34 31.75
C ILE A 392 -7.70 -34.64 32.57
N GLY A 393 -7.76 -33.30 32.56
CA GLY A 393 -8.82 -32.53 33.20
C GLY A 393 -8.33 -31.31 33.96
N GLY A 394 -7.04 -31.26 34.32
CA GLY A 394 -6.44 -30.16 35.07
C GLY A 394 -6.58 -28.80 34.37
N ARG A 395 -6.62 -28.76 33.03
CA ARG A 395 -6.82 -27.51 32.27
C ARG A 395 -8.15 -26.81 32.60
N TYR A 396 -9.22 -27.56 32.87
CA TYR A 396 -10.53 -26.96 33.20
C TYR A 396 -10.55 -26.39 34.61
N LEU A 397 -9.87 -27.06 35.55
CA LEU A 397 -9.69 -26.54 36.90
C LEU A 397 -8.92 -25.21 36.85
N VAL A 398 -7.79 -25.19 36.14
CA VAL A 398 -6.96 -23.99 35.97
C VAL A 398 -7.75 -22.87 35.29
N ALA A 399 -8.47 -23.15 34.21
CA ALA A 399 -9.33 -22.18 33.52
C ALA A 399 -10.39 -21.57 34.46
N SER A 400 -11.02 -22.40 35.29
CA SER A 400 -12.06 -21.94 36.21
C SER A 400 -11.54 -21.05 37.34
N ASN A 401 -10.21 -21.03 37.56
CA ASN A 401 -9.55 -20.13 38.49
C ASN A 401 -9.08 -18.82 37.82
N ALA A 402 -9.27 -18.64 36.51
CA ALA A 402 -8.93 -17.39 35.82
C ALA A 402 -9.73 -16.19 36.36
N ASN A 403 -10.90 -16.43 36.95
CA ASN A 403 -11.68 -15.40 37.63
C ASN A 403 -11.08 -14.90 38.96
N LYS A 404 -10.06 -15.58 39.49
CA LYS A 404 -9.34 -15.21 40.72
C LYS A 404 -8.16 -14.27 40.47
N VAL A 405 -7.83 -14.01 39.21
CA VAL A 405 -6.73 -13.15 38.77
C VAL A 405 -7.27 -12.04 37.86
N SER A 406 -6.59 -10.91 37.82
CA SER A 406 -7.11 -9.69 37.17
C SER A 406 -6.62 -9.51 35.74
N SER A 407 -5.53 -10.18 35.35
CA SER A 407 -4.91 -10.03 34.03
C SER A 407 -4.38 -11.35 33.47
N TYR A 408 -4.14 -11.36 32.15
CA TYR A 408 -3.53 -12.50 31.47
C TYR A 408 -2.14 -12.83 32.01
N GLU A 409 -1.35 -11.82 32.41
CA GLU A 409 -0.01 -12.07 32.94
C GLU A 409 -0.05 -12.61 34.37
N GLU A 410 -0.99 -12.16 35.21
CA GLU A 410 -1.22 -12.80 36.50
C GLU A 410 -1.69 -14.25 36.34
N PHE A 411 -2.51 -14.53 35.33
CA PHE A 411 -2.91 -15.90 35.00
C PHE A 411 -1.71 -16.76 34.57
N LYS A 412 -0.81 -16.18 33.77
CA LYS A 412 0.42 -16.84 33.35
C LYS A 412 1.29 -17.20 34.56
N ASP A 413 1.49 -16.26 35.47
CA ASP A 413 2.27 -16.46 36.69
C ASP A 413 1.61 -17.50 37.61
N TYR A 414 0.28 -17.48 37.72
CA TYR A 414 -0.49 -18.49 38.45
C TYR A 414 -0.26 -19.90 37.90
N VAL A 415 -0.29 -20.08 36.57
CA VAL A 415 -0.06 -21.38 35.93
C VAL A 415 1.35 -21.90 36.19
N TYR A 416 2.37 -21.06 36.03
CA TYR A 416 3.76 -21.46 36.27
C TYR A 416 4.03 -21.75 37.75
N THR A 417 3.47 -20.96 38.66
CA THR A 417 3.57 -21.22 40.11
C THR A 417 2.91 -22.54 40.50
N LEU A 418 1.74 -22.83 39.93
CA LEU A 418 1.04 -24.09 40.19
C LEU A 418 1.86 -25.29 39.69
N ARG A 419 2.46 -25.17 38.49
CA ARG A 419 3.37 -26.18 37.95
C ARG A 419 4.53 -26.47 38.90
N GLU A 420 5.20 -25.44 39.41
CA GLU A 420 6.35 -25.62 40.29
C GLU A 420 5.99 -26.39 41.57
N LYS A 421 4.88 -26.00 42.22
CA LYS A 421 4.37 -26.69 43.42
C LYS A 421 3.99 -28.15 43.11
N PHE A 422 3.33 -28.38 41.99
CA PHE A 422 2.93 -29.72 41.55
C PHE A 422 4.17 -30.61 41.35
N GLU A 423 5.14 -30.14 40.58
CA GLU A 423 6.36 -30.89 40.27
C GLU A 423 7.25 -31.12 41.49
N GLU A 424 7.25 -30.21 42.47
CA GLU A 424 7.93 -30.39 43.75
C GLU A 424 7.32 -31.57 44.55
N LYS A 425 5.98 -31.63 44.64
CA LYS A 425 5.27 -32.70 45.37
C LYS A 425 5.52 -34.07 44.74
N ILE A 426 5.45 -34.18 43.41
CA ILE A 426 5.77 -35.45 42.73
C ILE A 426 7.24 -35.85 42.92
N ARG A 427 8.17 -34.88 42.93
CA ARG A 427 9.60 -35.15 43.22
C ARG A 427 9.81 -35.72 44.63
N LYS A 428 9.09 -35.19 45.63
CA LYS A 428 9.11 -35.72 47.01
C LYS A 428 8.60 -37.17 47.07
N TYR A 429 7.51 -37.49 46.36
CA TYR A 429 7.01 -38.86 46.28
C TYR A 429 8.04 -39.82 45.65
N ARG A 430 8.64 -39.44 44.51
CA ARG A 430 9.67 -40.26 43.84
C ARG A 430 10.87 -40.52 44.75
N ALA A 431 11.31 -39.51 45.50
CA ALA A 431 12.39 -39.66 46.46
C ALA A 431 12.04 -40.61 47.62
N ARG A 432 10.80 -40.54 48.16
CA ARG A 432 10.32 -41.45 49.22
C ARG A 432 10.21 -42.92 48.76
N ASN A 433 9.98 -43.16 47.47
CA ASN A 433 9.79 -44.50 46.90
C ASN A 433 11.02 -45.02 46.12
N ASN A 434 12.20 -44.41 46.31
CA ASN A 434 13.47 -44.79 45.65
C ASN A 434 13.38 -44.84 44.11
N MET A 435 12.52 -44.03 43.50
CA MET A 435 12.39 -43.92 42.05
C MET A 435 13.46 -42.97 41.49
N SER A 436 14.62 -43.54 41.12
CA SER A 436 15.74 -42.79 40.53
C SER A 436 15.74 -42.89 39.00
N GLY A 437 16.08 -41.77 38.32
CA GLY A 437 16.06 -41.64 36.86
C GLY A 437 14.90 -40.80 36.30
N PRO A 438 14.92 -40.47 35.00
CA PRO A 438 13.88 -39.69 34.34
C PRO A 438 12.53 -40.45 34.32
N ARG A 439 11.42 -39.72 34.26
CA ARG A 439 10.10 -40.30 34.04
C ARG A 439 10.12 -41.09 32.72
N LYS A 440 9.77 -42.37 32.77
CA LYS A 440 9.67 -43.26 31.61
C LYS A 440 8.39 -43.01 30.82
N ARG A 441 7.30 -42.62 31.49
CA ARG A 441 5.98 -42.42 30.85
C ARG A 441 5.55 -40.95 30.82
N GLY A 442 6.08 -40.10 31.70
CA GLY A 442 5.81 -38.65 31.70
C GLY A 442 6.41 -37.92 30.50
N PHE A 443 5.88 -36.74 30.19
CA PHE A 443 6.42 -35.84 29.17
C PHE A 443 7.76 -35.21 29.58
N SER A 444 8.58 -34.86 28.58
CA SER A 444 9.79 -34.06 28.80
C SER A 444 9.42 -32.64 29.24
N LYS A 445 10.35 -31.90 29.85
CA LYS A 445 10.12 -30.53 30.31
C LYS A 445 9.68 -29.60 29.17
N GLU A 446 10.33 -29.73 28.02
CA GLU A 446 10.05 -28.96 26.80
C GLU A 446 8.65 -29.27 26.26
N LYS A 447 8.23 -30.54 26.36
CA LYS A 447 6.91 -30.99 25.94
C LYS A 447 5.81 -30.49 26.89
N VAL A 448 6.09 -30.43 28.20
CA VAL A 448 5.21 -29.76 29.18
C VAL A 448 5.09 -28.26 28.88
N ASP A 449 6.18 -27.59 28.52
CA ASP A 449 6.14 -26.16 28.10
C ASP A 449 5.28 -25.98 26.84
N GLU A 450 5.40 -26.89 25.87
CA GLU A 450 4.59 -26.91 24.67
C GLU A 450 3.09 -27.10 24.98
N ILE A 451 2.74 -27.99 25.90
CA ILE A 451 1.37 -28.21 26.35
C ILE A 451 0.81 -26.94 27.00
N ILE A 452 1.55 -26.33 27.93
CA ILE A 452 1.15 -25.07 28.58
C ILE A 452 0.91 -23.98 27.53
N ARG A 453 1.83 -23.83 26.56
CA ARG A 453 1.71 -22.83 25.49
C ARG A 453 0.57 -23.11 24.52
N THR A 454 0.18 -24.36 24.35
CA THR A 454 -0.88 -24.75 23.40
C THR A 454 -2.27 -24.60 24.01
N PHE A 455 -2.43 -24.93 25.30
CA PHE A 455 -3.74 -25.01 25.95
C PHE A 455 -4.06 -23.84 26.90
N LEU A 456 -3.06 -23.12 27.43
CA LEU A 456 -3.28 -22.08 28.45
C LEU A 456 -2.59 -20.73 28.15
N ILE A 457 -1.33 -20.69 27.75
CA ILE A 457 -0.52 -19.46 27.64
C ILE A 457 0.16 -19.32 26.26
N LYS A 458 -0.57 -18.89 25.24
CA LYS A 458 0.00 -18.64 23.91
C LYS A 458 0.84 -17.36 23.87
N GLU A 459 2.06 -17.47 23.34
CA GLU A 459 2.88 -16.30 23.02
C GLU A 459 2.27 -15.48 21.88
N GLU A 460 2.34 -14.16 21.99
CA GLU A 460 1.81 -13.23 20.98
C GLU A 460 2.66 -13.32 19.71
N LYS A 461 2.08 -13.84 18.62
CA LYS A 461 2.68 -13.72 17.29
C LYS A 461 2.19 -12.41 16.67
N LEU A 462 3.02 -11.37 16.73
CA LEU A 462 2.84 -10.15 15.95
C LEU A 462 2.87 -10.50 14.46
N LEU A 463 1.71 -10.77 13.88
CA LEU A 463 1.52 -10.66 12.44
C LEU A 463 1.49 -9.17 12.14
N LYS A 464 2.63 -8.63 11.69
CA LYS A 464 2.64 -7.41 10.90
C LYS A 464 1.74 -7.69 9.70
N ILE A 465 0.49 -7.24 9.76
CA ILE A 465 -0.30 -6.99 8.56
C ILE A 465 0.54 -5.99 7.80
N GLU A 466 1.17 -6.45 6.73
CA GLU A 466 1.90 -5.58 5.83
C GLU A 466 0.85 -4.74 5.12
N ARG A 467 0.43 -3.61 5.73
CA ARG A 467 0.00 -2.45 4.95
C ARG A 467 1.26 -2.00 4.22
N VAL A 468 1.58 -2.67 3.12
CA VAL A 468 2.50 -2.13 2.15
C VAL A 468 1.80 -0.88 1.64
N LEU A 469 2.16 0.28 2.20
CA LEU A 469 2.07 1.55 1.51
C LEU A 469 2.86 1.32 0.21
N GLY A 470 2.14 0.93 -0.84
CA GLY A 470 2.71 0.67 -2.15
C GLY A 470 3.41 1.94 -2.58
N GLY A 471 4.73 1.98 -2.39
CA GLY A 471 5.58 3.16 -2.60
C GLY A 471 5.75 3.53 -4.07
N ALA A 472 4.68 3.42 -4.86
CA ALA A 472 4.62 3.82 -6.25
C ALA A 472 3.17 4.00 -6.78
N LEU A 473 2.13 3.60 -6.03
CA LEU A 473 0.77 3.67 -6.54
C LEU A 473 0.21 5.09 -6.32
N LYS A 474 0.50 5.97 -7.29
CA LYS A 474 -0.15 7.28 -7.47
C LYS A 474 -1.59 7.16 -8.03
N GLY A 475 -2.09 5.94 -8.21
CA GLY A 475 -3.28 5.64 -9.02
C GLY A 475 -4.61 5.69 -8.28
N GLU A 476 -5.68 5.83 -9.07
CA GLU A 476 -7.07 5.93 -8.61
C GLU A 476 -7.70 4.56 -8.28
N MET A 477 -6.92 3.47 -8.40
CA MET A 477 -7.37 2.07 -8.27
C MET A 477 -6.84 1.36 -7.01
N LYS A 478 -6.72 2.11 -5.91
CA LYS A 478 -6.21 1.63 -4.62
C LYS A 478 -7.06 0.49 -4.03
N GLU A 479 -8.38 0.58 -4.19
CA GLU A 479 -9.33 -0.42 -3.70
C GLU A 479 -9.14 -1.77 -4.40
N GLU A 480 -8.94 -1.78 -5.73
CA GLU A 480 -8.70 -3.02 -6.48
C GLU A 480 -7.37 -3.70 -6.09
N TRP A 481 -6.35 -2.91 -5.73
CA TRP A 481 -5.08 -3.44 -5.23
C TRP A 481 -5.24 -4.12 -3.87
N GLU A 482 -5.96 -3.51 -2.94
CA GLU A 482 -6.20 -4.05 -1.59
C GLU A 482 -6.96 -5.39 -1.65
N VAL A 483 -8.02 -5.47 -2.47
CA VAL A 483 -8.78 -6.72 -2.68
C VAL A 483 -7.90 -7.83 -3.27
N MET A 484 -7.03 -7.49 -4.21
CA MET A 484 -6.13 -8.45 -4.85
C MET A 484 -5.08 -9.00 -3.87
N GLN A 485 -4.48 -8.15 -3.04
CA GLN A 485 -3.49 -8.56 -2.04
C GLN A 485 -4.03 -9.63 -1.07
N LEU A 486 -5.28 -9.46 -0.64
CA LEU A 486 -5.93 -10.39 0.29
C LEU A 486 -6.18 -11.76 -0.33
N ARG A 487 -6.51 -11.79 -1.63
CA ARG A 487 -6.63 -13.04 -2.38
C ARG A 487 -5.29 -13.75 -2.53
N MET A 488 -4.22 -12.98 -2.79
CA MET A 488 -2.86 -13.53 -2.89
C MET A 488 -2.41 -14.19 -1.59
N ILE A 489 -2.70 -13.59 -0.42
CA ILE A 489 -2.37 -14.16 0.90
C ILE A 489 -2.98 -15.56 1.09
N ARG A 490 -4.24 -15.76 0.67
CA ARG A 490 -4.90 -17.07 0.78
C ARG A 490 -4.28 -18.13 -0.13
N LYS A 491 -4.03 -17.76 -1.39
CA LYS A 491 -3.41 -18.68 -2.36
C LYS A 491 -1.99 -19.05 -2.00
N ARG A 492 -1.25 -18.12 -1.41
CA ARG A 492 0.06 -18.33 -0.79
C ARG A 492 0.04 -19.48 0.23
N GLN A 493 -0.87 -19.44 1.18
CA GLN A 493 -1.00 -20.50 2.19
C GLN A 493 -1.33 -21.87 1.57
N PHE A 494 -2.20 -21.90 0.56
CA PHE A 494 -2.50 -23.14 -0.16
C PHE A 494 -1.26 -23.70 -0.89
N ARG A 495 -0.56 -22.85 -1.65
CA ARG A 495 0.66 -23.22 -2.38
C ARG A 495 1.79 -23.66 -1.45
N SER A 496 1.92 -23.06 -0.27
CA SER A 496 2.91 -23.48 0.75
C SER A 496 2.76 -24.96 1.13
N ASN A 497 1.52 -25.45 1.26
CA ASN A 497 1.25 -26.86 1.51
C ASN A 497 1.63 -27.76 0.32
N ILE A 498 1.41 -27.30 -0.92
CA ILE A 498 1.80 -28.02 -2.13
C ILE A 498 3.33 -28.09 -2.20
N ILE A 499 4.01 -26.97 -2.02
CA ILE A 499 5.48 -26.87 -2.06
C ILE A 499 6.10 -27.79 -1.00
N SER A 500 5.58 -27.80 0.23
CA SER A 500 6.07 -28.67 1.29
C SER A 500 6.03 -30.15 0.87
N LYS A 501 4.91 -30.61 0.29
CA LYS A 501 4.77 -31.98 -0.24
C LYS A 501 5.64 -32.25 -1.47
N LEU A 502 5.86 -31.26 -2.32
CA LEU A 502 6.73 -31.37 -3.49
C LEU A 502 8.20 -31.57 -3.06
N LEU A 503 8.66 -30.78 -2.10
CA LEU A 503 10.03 -30.84 -1.56
C LEU A 503 10.32 -32.16 -0.83
N GLU A 504 9.32 -32.80 -0.23
CA GLU A 504 9.44 -34.14 0.37
C GLU A 504 9.58 -35.27 -0.66
N ARG A 505 8.97 -35.12 -1.85
CA ARG A 505 8.82 -36.20 -2.84
C ARG A 505 9.84 -36.12 -3.97
N LYS A 506 10.26 -34.91 -4.36
CA LYS A 506 11.12 -34.68 -5.54
C LYS A 506 12.52 -34.32 -5.06
N LYS A 507 13.49 -35.15 -5.42
CA LYS A 507 14.91 -34.80 -5.27
C LYS A 507 15.24 -33.80 -6.38
N LEU A 508 15.34 -32.53 -6.03
CA LEU A 508 15.62 -31.46 -6.99
C LEU A 508 17.10 -31.53 -7.43
N VAL A 509 17.36 -31.16 -8.68
CA VAL A 509 18.69 -31.22 -9.32
C VAL A 509 19.53 -30.02 -8.87
N GLU A 510 20.84 -30.20 -8.68
CA GLU A 510 21.77 -29.16 -8.17
C GLU A 510 22.39 -28.27 -9.28
N ASP A 511 22.02 -28.48 -10.54
CA ASP A 511 22.60 -27.75 -11.69
C ASP A 511 21.73 -26.56 -12.12
N PHE A 512 22.36 -25.42 -12.42
CA PHE A 512 21.65 -24.19 -12.80
C PHE A 512 20.92 -24.33 -14.14
N ASP A 513 21.60 -24.85 -15.17
CA ASP A 513 21.06 -24.89 -16.54
C ASP A 513 19.86 -25.84 -16.63
N THR A 514 19.92 -26.96 -15.91
CA THR A 514 18.81 -27.92 -15.78
C THR A 514 17.61 -27.29 -15.09
N ASN A 515 17.80 -26.66 -13.91
CA ASN A 515 16.72 -26.00 -13.18
C ASN A 515 16.08 -24.87 -14.00
N TYR A 516 16.88 -24.06 -14.69
CA TYR A 516 16.39 -23.02 -15.58
C TYR A 516 15.57 -23.60 -16.75
N SER A 517 16.07 -24.66 -17.40
CA SER A 517 15.39 -25.29 -18.54
C SER A 517 14.06 -25.92 -18.13
N GLU A 518 14.01 -26.60 -16.97
CA GLU A 518 12.76 -27.14 -16.43
C GLU A 518 11.76 -26.02 -16.07
N ALA A 519 12.23 -24.94 -15.45
CA ALA A 519 11.38 -23.80 -15.11
C ALA A 519 10.80 -23.14 -16.37
N LYS A 520 11.62 -22.97 -17.41
CA LYS A 520 11.19 -22.48 -18.73
C LYS A 520 10.14 -23.38 -19.37
N LYS A 521 10.28 -24.69 -19.25
CA LYS A 521 9.27 -25.64 -19.78
C LYS A 521 7.92 -25.45 -19.11
N ILE A 522 7.89 -25.31 -17.77
CA ILE A 522 6.63 -25.01 -17.04
C ILE A 522 6.02 -23.69 -17.53
N LEU A 523 6.83 -22.66 -17.76
CA LEU A 523 6.35 -21.39 -18.29
C LEU A 523 5.68 -21.54 -19.67
N GLU A 524 6.30 -22.27 -20.59
CA GLU A 524 5.74 -22.48 -21.94
C GLU A 524 4.45 -23.33 -21.90
N GLU A 525 4.40 -24.37 -21.07
CA GLU A 525 3.23 -25.25 -20.94
C GLU A 525 2.00 -24.55 -20.33
N ASN A 526 2.20 -23.45 -19.59
CA ASN A 526 1.16 -22.76 -18.83
C ASN A 526 0.91 -21.31 -19.28
N ILE A 527 1.32 -20.94 -20.50
CA ILE A 527 1.22 -19.55 -21.02
C ILE A 527 -0.19 -18.94 -20.89
N HIS A 528 -1.25 -19.72 -21.07
CA HIS A 528 -2.64 -19.23 -21.03
C HIS A 528 -3.22 -19.15 -19.61
N SER A 529 -2.77 -20.01 -18.70
CA SER A 529 -3.29 -20.11 -17.33
C SER A 529 -2.34 -20.93 -16.47
N PHE A 530 -1.99 -20.42 -15.28
CA PHE A 530 -1.19 -21.13 -14.29
C PHE A 530 -2.08 -21.76 -13.22
N SER A 531 -1.92 -23.06 -12.99
CA SER A 531 -2.45 -23.71 -11.78
C SER A 531 -1.56 -23.40 -10.57
N ASP A 532 -2.14 -23.54 -9.37
CA ASP A 532 -1.38 -23.35 -8.13
C ASP A 532 -0.29 -24.42 -7.98
N GLU A 533 -0.49 -25.63 -8.53
CA GLU A 533 0.52 -26.70 -8.60
C GLU A 533 1.68 -26.35 -9.52
N ALA A 534 1.40 -25.92 -10.77
CA ALA A 534 2.44 -25.56 -11.74
C ALA A 534 3.27 -24.38 -11.23
N PHE A 535 2.61 -23.39 -10.61
CA PHE A 535 3.33 -22.27 -10.01
C PHE A 535 4.14 -22.68 -8.77
N SER A 536 3.66 -23.62 -7.96
CA SER A 536 4.42 -24.17 -6.83
C SER A 536 5.69 -24.89 -7.27
N GLU A 537 5.60 -25.71 -8.33
CA GLU A 537 6.77 -26.38 -8.91
C GLU A 537 7.75 -25.38 -9.51
N TYR A 538 7.25 -24.35 -10.19
CA TYR A 538 8.05 -23.26 -10.73
C TYR A 538 8.83 -22.50 -9.64
N LEU A 539 8.19 -22.17 -8.50
CA LEU A 539 8.86 -21.51 -7.37
C LEU A 539 9.97 -22.36 -6.76
N ALA A 540 9.78 -23.68 -6.70
CA ALA A 540 10.80 -24.61 -6.20
C ALA A 540 12.03 -24.64 -7.14
N LEU A 541 11.82 -24.66 -8.46
CA LEU A 541 12.91 -24.61 -9.44
C LEU A 541 13.64 -23.26 -9.41
N LEU A 542 12.91 -22.15 -9.25
CA LEU A 542 13.50 -20.83 -9.05
C LEU A 542 14.44 -20.83 -7.83
N ALA A 543 14.00 -21.39 -6.70
CA ALA A 543 14.83 -21.44 -5.49
C ALA A 543 16.15 -22.22 -5.71
N GLN A 544 16.09 -23.34 -6.45
CA GLN A 544 17.29 -24.11 -6.77
C GLN A 544 18.20 -23.42 -7.78
N ALA A 545 17.64 -22.75 -8.79
CA ALA A 545 18.41 -21.96 -9.73
C ALA A 545 19.18 -20.84 -9.00
N PHE A 546 18.54 -20.13 -8.07
CA PHE A 546 19.19 -19.11 -7.23
C PHE A 546 20.30 -19.70 -6.36
N LYS A 547 20.06 -20.84 -5.71
CA LYS A 547 21.05 -21.53 -4.88
C LYS A 547 22.28 -21.95 -5.71
N SER A 548 22.05 -22.58 -6.85
CA SER A 548 23.11 -23.12 -7.73
C SER A 548 23.96 -22.00 -8.33
N LEU A 549 23.32 -20.92 -8.82
CA LEU A 549 24.02 -19.74 -9.33
C LEU A 549 24.84 -19.04 -8.24
N THR A 550 24.28 -18.92 -7.03
CA THR A 550 24.99 -18.30 -5.91
C THR A 550 26.18 -19.15 -5.46
N LEU A 551 26.05 -20.47 -5.48
CA LEU A 551 27.15 -21.39 -5.19
C LEU A 551 28.30 -21.22 -6.19
N GLU A 552 27.98 -21.08 -7.49
CA GLU A 552 28.94 -20.87 -8.57
C GLU A 552 29.73 -19.56 -8.41
N ILE A 553 29.08 -18.48 -7.96
CA ILE A 553 29.66 -17.12 -7.95
C ILE A 553 30.21 -16.70 -6.57
N ALA A 554 29.47 -16.95 -5.50
CA ALA A 554 29.74 -16.43 -4.15
C ALA A 554 30.11 -17.52 -3.13
N GLY A 555 30.02 -18.80 -3.51
CA GLY A 555 30.40 -19.93 -2.67
C GLY A 555 29.29 -20.40 -1.73
N ARG A 556 29.61 -21.43 -0.93
CA ARG A 556 28.63 -22.24 -0.19
C ARG A 556 27.85 -21.49 0.88
N SER A 557 28.53 -20.66 1.67
CA SER A 557 27.90 -19.92 2.77
C SER A 557 26.80 -18.98 2.27
N GLU A 558 27.06 -18.25 1.18
CA GLU A 558 26.08 -17.32 0.60
C GLU A 558 24.93 -18.10 -0.06
N ALA A 559 25.23 -19.21 -0.72
CA ALA A 559 24.25 -20.08 -1.36
C ALA A 559 23.26 -20.70 -0.37
N GLU A 560 23.75 -21.15 0.80
CA GLU A 560 22.90 -21.66 1.88
C GLU A 560 22.06 -20.51 2.47
N SER A 561 22.64 -19.34 2.70
CA SER A 561 21.92 -18.18 3.25
C SER A 561 20.79 -17.68 2.33
N ILE A 562 21.05 -17.52 1.03
CA ILE A 562 20.00 -17.07 0.10
C ILE A 562 18.91 -18.12 -0.08
N TYR A 563 19.28 -19.41 -0.06
CA TYR A 563 18.31 -20.48 -0.15
C TYR A 563 17.41 -20.55 1.09
N GLU A 564 17.98 -20.40 2.28
CA GLU A 564 17.21 -20.27 3.53
C GLU A 564 16.25 -19.08 3.46
N TYR A 565 16.70 -17.93 2.96
CA TYR A 565 15.85 -16.77 2.76
C TYR A 565 14.69 -17.05 1.78
N ILE A 566 14.97 -17.62 0.61
CA ILE A 566 13.91 -17.97 -0.36
C ILE A 566 12.97 -19.01 0.25
N ASN A 567 13.50 -19.99 0.97
CA ASN A 567 12.70 -20.99 1.65
C ASN A 567 11.74 -20.35 2.66
N ASP A 568 12.22 -19.45 3.51
CA ASP A 568 11.41 -18.87 4.59
C ASP A 568 10.39 -17.84 4.10
N TYR A 569 10.75 -17.06 3.08
CA TYR A 569 9.93 -15.92 2.65
C TYR A 569 9.21 -16.12 1.32
N VAL A 570 9.55 -17.15 0.53
CA VAL A 570 8.90 -17.48 -0.75
C VAL A 570 8.27 -18.88 -0.74
N LEU A 571 9.00 -19.92 -0.31
CA LEU A 571 8.50 -21.30 -0.37
C LEU A 571 7.52 -21.62 0.76
N LYS A 572 7.89 -21.34 2.02
CA LYS A 572 7.03 -21.53 3.20
C LYS A 572 5.83 -20.57 3.20
N THR A 573 5.97 -19.41 2.56
CA THR A 573 4.85 -18.49 2.34
C THR A 573 4.03 -18.88 1.11
N GLY A 574 4.60 -19.67 0.19
CA GLY A 574 3.95 -20.13 -1.03
C GLY A 574 3.72 -19.05 -2.09
N GLY A 575 4.59 -18.03 -2.19
CA GLY A 575 4.51 -17.02 -3.24
C GLY A 575 5.55 -15.92 -3.10
N LEU A 576 5.74 -15.16 -4.18
CA LEU A 576 6.71 -14.07 -4.25
C LEU A 576 6.03 -12.72 -4.01
N THR A 577 6.46 -11.95 -3.01
CA THR A 577 5.94 -10.58 -2.83
C THR A 577 6.83 -9.53 -3.53
N ILE A 578 6.34 -8.29 -3.66
CA ILE A 578 7.12 -7.16 -4.19
C ILE A 578 8.41 -6.94 -3.39
N LYS A 579 8.36 -7.11 -2.07
CA LYS A 579 9.51 -6.93 -1.19
C LYS A 579 10.56 -8.01 -1.41
N GLU A 580 10.13 -9.26 -1.49
CA GLU A 580 10.99 -10.41 -1.77
C GLU A 580 11.57 -10.31 -3.19
N HIS A 581 10.78 -9.90 -4.19
CA HIS A 581 11.28 -9.63 -5.55
C HIS A 581 12.41 -8.59 -5.54
N LYS A 582 12.22 -7.47 -4.83
CA LYS A 582 13.28 -6.45 -4.67
C LYS A 582 14.53 -7.03 -4.01
N LYS A 583 14.37 -7.77 -2.90
CA LYS A 583 15.52 -8.34 -2.17
C LYS A 583 16.28 -9.38 -3.01
N LEU A 584 15.58 -10.20 -3.79
CA LEU A 584 16.22 -11.15 -4.70
C LEU A 584 16.87 -10.45 -5.91
N THR A 585 16.30 -9.35 -6.39
CA THR A 585 16.96 -8.49 -7.41
C THR A 585 18.24 -7.86 -6.87
N ASP A 586 18.22 -7.38 -5.61
CA ASP A 586 19.41 -6.83 -4.94
C ASP A 586 20.48 -7.91 -4.75
N HIS A 587 20.09 -9.16 -4.45
CA HIS A 587 21.02 -10.31 -4.43
C HIS A 587 21.64 -10.58 -5.79
N LEU A 588 20.85 -10.60 -6.88
CA LEU A 588 21.39 -10.75 -8.24
C LEU A 588 22.35 -9.61 -8.61
N SER A 589 22.08 -8.39 -8.14
CA SER A 589 22.99 -7.24 -8.28
C SER A 589 24.30 -7.43 -7.51
N GLN A 590 24.27 -8.06 -6.34
CA GLN A 590 25.49 -8.43 -5.58
C GLN A 590 26.30 -9.49 -6.33
N LEU A 591 25.66 -10.51 -6.91
CA LEU A 591 26.34 -11.49 -7.75
C LEU A 591 26.97 -10.80 -8.98
N ALA A 592 26.26 -9.85 -9.60
CA ALA A 592 26.77 -9.07 -10.73
C ALA A 592 28.05 -8.29 -10.37
N PHE A 593 28.11 -7.72 -9.16
CA PHE A 593 29.31 -7.06 -8.65
C PHE A 593 30.51 -8.02 -8.53
N LEU A 594 30.29 -9.25 -8.05
CA LEU A 594 31.34 -10.26 -7.87
C LEU A 594 31.93 -10.76 -9.20
N VAL A 595 31.14 -10.79 -10.27
CA VAL A 595 31.60 -11.27 -11.58
C VAL A 595 32.38 -10.21 -12.38
N GLN A 596 32.39 -8.95 -11.93
CA GLN A 596 33.24 -7.87 -12.44
C GLN A 596 33.19 -7.67 -13.97
N GLY A 597 32.01 -7.79 -14.57
CA GLY A 597 31.81 -7.58 -16.02
C GLY A 597 31.98 -8.82 -16.91
N GLN A 598 32.16 -10.03 -16.34
CA GLN A 598 32.18 -11.29 -17.11
C GLN A 598 30.82 -11.55 -17.77
N LYS A 599 30.73 -11.32 -19.10
CA LYS A 599 29.47 -11.35 -19.87
C LYS A 599 28.72 -12.68 -19.79
N ASP A 600 29.44 -13.80 -19.83
CA ASP A 600 28.88 -15.15 -19.72
C ASP A 600 28.15 -15.37 -18.39
N LYS A 601 28.73 -14.89 -17.28
CA LYS A 601 28.09 -14.97 -15.96
C LYS A 601 26.97 -13.95 -15.79
N LEU A 602 27.10 -12.76 -16.37
CA LEU A 602 26.02 -11.76 -16.39
C LEU A 602 24.80 -12.27 -17.18
N GLU A 603 24.99 -13.04 -18.25
CA GLU A 603 23.90 -13.73 -18.96
C GLU A 603 23.20 -14.74 -18.06
N ARG A 604 23.93 -15.53 -17.25
CA ARG A 604 23.33 -16.45 -16.24
C ARG A 604 22.54 -15.69 -15.17
N ILE A 605 23.05 -14.56 -14.71
CA ILE A 605 22.34 -13.67 -13.78
C ILE A 605 21.05 -13.13 -14.44
N ALA A 606 21.09 -12.75 -15.72
CA ALA A 606 19.91 -12.34 -16.48
C ALA A 606 18.88 -13.46 -16.66
N MET A 607 19.32 -14.73 -16.79
CA MET A 607 18.44 -15.90 -16.80
C MET A 607 17.74 -16.11 -15.46
N ALA A 608 18.43 -15.93 -14.34
CA ALA A 608 17.79 -15.97 -13.01
C ALA A 608 16.79 -14.82 -12.80
N ALA A 609 17.11 -13.62 -13.32
CA ALA A 609 16.20 -12.48 -13.31
C ALA A 609 14.94 -12.72 -14.14
N GLU A 610 15.05 -13.35 -15.31
CA GLU A 610 13.90 -13.78 -16.12
C GLU A 610 12.96 -14.69 -15.32
N LEU A 611 13.50 -15.63 -14.54
CA LEU A 611 12.67 -16.49 -13.69
C LEU A 611 11.97 -15.70 -12.59
N LEU A 612 12.70 -14.77 -11.96
CA LEU A 612 12.18 -13.93 -10.88
C LEU A 612 11.07 -12.99 -11.35
N ASP A 613 11.25 -12.32 -12.50
CA ASP A 613 10.25 -11.42 -13.07
C ASP A 613 9.02 -12.21 -13.54
N SER A 614 9.21 -13.39 -14.14
CA SER A 614 8.10 -14.28 -14.50
C SER A 614 7.32 -14.74 -13.26
N ALA A 615 7.99 -15.02 -12.15
CA ALA A 615 7.33 -15.36 -10.89
C ALA A 615 6.43 -14.22 -10.38
N LEU A 616 6.93 -12.97 -10.44
CA LEU A 616 6.17 -11.79 -10.02
C LEU A 616 4.98 -11.54 -10.95
N ALA A 617 5.16 -11.67 -12.27
CA ALA A 617 4.10 -11.51 -13.25
C ALA A 617 2.97 -12.53 -13.00
N ILE A 618 3.31 -13.81 -12.82
CA ILE A 618 2.31 -14.86 -12.52
C ILE A 618 1.62 -14.55 -11.20
N GLU A 619 2.37 -14.20 -10.15
CA GLU A 619 1.81 -13.86 -8.85
C GLU A 619 0.78 -12.72 -8.93
N LEU A 620 1.08 -11.64 -9.64
CA LEU A 620 0.19 -10.48 -9.71
C LEU A 620 -0.98 -10.73 -10.68
N ILE A 621 -0.66 -11.16 -11.90
CA ILE A 621 -1.63 -11.22 -12.99
C ILE A 621 -2.58 -12.40 -12.80
N SER A 622 -2.10 -13.61 -12.49
CA SER A 622 -2.98 -14.79 -12.36
C SER A 622 -4.02 -14.64 -11.24
N ASN A 623 -3.72 -13.81 -10.23
CA ASN A 623 -4.57 -13.56 -9.08
C ASN A 623 -5.57 -12.41 -9.26
N ALA A 624 -5.46 -11.61 -10.31
CA ALA A 624 -6.48 -10.63 -10.68
C ALA A 624 -7.69 -11.34 -11.30
N ILE A 625 -8.91 -11.04 -10.87
CA ILE A 625 -10.15 -11.65 -11.38
C ILE A 625 -10.91 -10.66 -12.25
N SER A 626 -10.98 -9.39 -11.85
CA SER A 626 -11.66 -8.36 -12.64
C SER A 626 -10.72 -7.74 -13.67
N TRP A 627 -11.29 -7.18 -14.74
CA TRP A 627 -10.54 -6.46 -15.77
C TRP A 627 -9.78 -5.25 -15.20
N ARG A 628 -10.31 -4.63 -14.12
CA ARG A 628 -9.65 -3.55 -13.38
C ARG A 628 -8.45 -4.03 -12.58
N GLU A 629 -8.64 -5.11 -11.81
CA GLU A 629 -7.53 -5.75 -11.08
C GLU A 629 -6.42 -6.18 -12.05
N ARG A 630 -6.77 -6.60 -13.28
CA ARG A 630 -5.78 -6.96 -14.32
C ARG A 630 -4.95 -5.76 -14.77
N TRP A 631 -5.57 -4.61 -15.04
CA TRP A 631 -4.84 -3.38 -15.34
C TRP A 631 -3.90 -2.98 -14.21
N THR A 632 -4.40 -2.99 -12.96
CA THR A 632 -3.61 -2.69 -11.76
C THR A 632 -2.44 -3.66 -11.58
N ALA A 633 -2.66 -4.96 -11.75
CA ALA A 633 -1.62 -5.98 -11.65
C ALA A 633 -0.51 -5.80 -12.70
N ILE A 634 -0.86 -5.53 -13.96
CA ILE A 634 0.11 -5.30 -15.04
C ILE A 634 0.90 -4.01 -14.80
N ALA A 635 0.23 -2.91 -14.43
CA ALA A 635 0.88 -1.66 -14.09
C ALA A 635 1.87 -1.83 -12.93
N THR A 636 1.46 -2.58 -11.90
CA THR A 636 2.28 -2.85 -10.71
C THR A 636 3.47 -3.73 -11.03
N PHE A 637 3.31 -4.75 -11.88
CA PHE A 637 4.41 -5.57 -12.37
C PHE A 637 5.48 -4.69 -13.04
N PHE A 638 5.08 -3.86 -14.01
CA PHE A 638 6.02 -3.02 -14.75
C PHE A 638 6.69 -1.94 -13.90
N ASP A 639 5.97 -1.38 -12.93
CA ASP A 639 6.54 -0.43 -11.95
C ASP A 639 7.69 -1.05 -11.14
N ARG A 640 7.66 -2.37 -10.93
CA ARG A 640 8.70 -3.11 -10.19
C ARG A 640 9.81 -3.68 -11.05
N THR A 641 9.57 -3.90 -12.34
CA THR A 641 10.54 -4.58 -13.21
C THR A 641 11.24 -3.66 -14.20
N LEU A 642 10.59 -2.61 -14.70
CA LEU A 642 11.19 -1.71 -15.70
C LEU A 642 11.53 -0.33 -15.13
N ASN A 643 12.70 0.17 -15.51
CA ASN A 643 13.09 1.54 -15.22
C ASN A 643 12.42 2.49 -16.21
N ASN A 644 11.33 3.11 -15.78
CA ASN A 644 10.56 4.07 -16.57
C ASN A 644 11.15 5.50 -16.61
N HIS A 645 12.27 5.74 -15.93
CA HIS A 645 12.98 7.02 -15.97
C HIS A 645 13.98 7.13 -17.12
N ILE A 646 14.20 6.05 -17.87
CA ILE A 646 15.02 6.02 -19.07
C ILE A 646 14.16 5.76 -20.29
N PHE A 647 14.51 6.35 -21.42
CA PHE A 647 13.73 6.22 -22.66
C PHE A 647 13.65 4.76 -23.13
N ASP A 648 14.73 4.00 -22.95
CA ASP A 648 14.88 2.63 -23.42
C ASP A 648 14.15 1.57 -22.56
N TYR A 649 13.51 1.95 -21.45
CA TYR A 649 12.76 1.03 -20.58
C TYR A 649 13.51 -0.25 -20.16
N ALA A 650 14.82 -0.17 -19.92
CA ALA A 650 15.58 -1.34 -19.49
C ALA A 650 15.10 -1.86 -18.11
N PRO A 651 15.11 -3.19 -17.87
CA PRO A 651 14.84 -3.77 -16.56
C PRO A 651 15.72 -3.20 -15.45
N TYR A 652 15.19 -3.06 -14.23
CA TYR A 652 15.93 -2.42 -13.13
C TYR A 652 17.29 -3.05 -12.85
N LEU A 653 17.40 -4.38 -12.86
CA LEU A 653 18.68 -5.08 -12.70
C LEU A 653 19.69 -4.63 -13.76
N TYR A 654 19.24 -4.49 -15.00
CA TYR A 654 20.08 -4.10 -16.14
C TYR A 654 20.43 -2.62 -16.12
N THR A 655 19.90 -1.84 -15.17
CA THR A 655 20.31 -0.46 -14.91
C THR A 655 21.24 -0.32 -13.70
N ARG A 656 21.51 -1.41 -12.97
CA ARG A 656 22.44 -1.39 -11.84
C ARG A 656 23.88 -1.28 -12.35
N ALA A 657 24.68 -0.45 -11.69
CA ALA A 657 26.09 -0.27 -12.05
C ALA A 657 26.87 -1.59 -11.96
N THR A 658 26.55 -2.42 -10.97
CA THR A 658 27.10 -3.76 -10.76
C THR A 658 26.87 -4.72 -11.94
N PHE A 659 25.83 -4.48 -12.76
CA PHE A 659 25.52 -5.27 -13.95
C PHE A 659 26.06 -4.64 -15.23
N LEU A 660 26.00 -3.30 -15.34
CA LEU A 660 26.39 -2.56 -16.54
C LEU A 660 27.87 -2.24 -16.62
N LYS A 661 28.59 -2.23 -15.49
CA LYS A 661 29.95 -1.71 -15.41
C LYS A 661 30.94 -2.80 -14.98
N ASP A 662 32.11 -2.83 -15.62
CA ASP A 662 33.22 -3.68 -15.19
C ASP A 662 33.97 -3.07 -13.97
N LYS A 663 35.01 -3.75 -13.48
CA LYS A 663 35.83 -3.29 -12.35
C LYS A 663 36.52 -1.93 -12.56
N ASP A 664 36.74 -1.56 -13.83
CA ASP A 664 37.36 -0.31 -14.27
C ASP A 664 36.32 0.74 -14.68
N PHE A 665 35.05 0.44 -14.40
CA PHE A 665 33.87 1.24 -14.64
C PHE A 665 33.49 1.40 -16.13
N ASN A 666 33.98 0.56 -17.03
CA ASN A 666 33.58 0.60 -18.44
C ASN A 666 32.22 -0.06 -18.67
N ASP A 667 31.47 0.41 -19.66
CA ASP A 667 30.23 -0.26 -20.08
C ASP A 667 30.51 -1.67 -20.60
N VAL A 668 29.83 -2.65 -19.99
CA VAL A 668 29.94 -4.06 -20.37
C VAL A 668 29.14 -4.33 -21.64
N PHE A 669 27.91 -3.80 -21.71
CA PHE A 669 27.00 -4.01 -22.83
C PHE A 669 26.82 -2.73 -23.64
N THR A 670 26.87 -2.85 -24.97
CA THR A 670 26.34 -1.83 -25.87
C THR A 670 24.82 -1.78 -25.81
N ARG A 671 24.20 -0.66 -26.27
CA ARG A 671 22.72 -0.57 -26.38
C ARG A 671 22.13 -1.72 -27.20
N LYS A 672 22.80 -2.10 -28.31
CA LYS A 672 22.44 -3.26 -29.13
C LYS A 672 22.41 -4.56 -28.32
N GLU A 673 23.52 -4.90 -27.66
CA GLU A 673 23.63 -6.13 -26.88
C GLU A 673 22.59 -6.18 -25.74
N LEU A 674 22.32 -5.03 -25.12
CA LEU A 674 21.31 -4.93 -24.06
C LEU A 674 19.90 -5.16 -24.61
N PHE A 675 19.56 -4.58 -25.76
CA PHE A 675 18.26 -4.77 -26.41
C PHE A 675 18.06 -6.22 -26.85
N GLU A 676 19.09 -6.84 -27.41
CA GLU A 676 19.06 -8.26 -27.78
C GLU A 676 18.93 -9.16 -26.54
N LEU A 677 19.59 -8.82 -25.43
CA LEU A 677 19.43 -9.52 -24.16
C LEU A 677 17.99 -9.40 -23.63
N ILE A 678 17.43 -8.18 -23.61
CA ILE A 678 16.04 -7.94 -23.18
C ILE A 678 15.08 -8.76 -24.06
N ALA A 679 15.27 -8.75 -25.38
CA ALA A 679 14.44 -9.49 -26.32
C ALA A 679 14.49 -11.01 -26.06
N ARG A 680 15.68 -11.58 -25.85
CA ARG A 680 15.83 -13.01 -25.55
C ARG A 680 15.22 -13.41 -24.21
N ARG A 681 15.35 -12.56 -23.17
CA ARG A 681 14.95 -12.89 -21.78
C ARG A 681 13.51 -12.56 -21.44
N HIS A 682 12.87 -11.61 -22.13
CA HIS A 682 11.49 -11.17 -21.82
C HIS A 682 10.45 -11.62 -22.84
N GLN A 683 10.82 -12.44 -23.84
CA GLN A 683 9.88 -12.86 -24.89
C GLN A 683 8.65 -13.59 -24.34
N TRP A 684 8.85 -14.47 -23.34
CA TRP A 684 7.74 -15.15 -22.67
C TRP A 684 6.84 -14.16 -21.91
N LEU A 685 7.44 -13.26 -21.13
CA LEU A 685 6.73 -12.22 -20.38
C LEU A 685 5.88 -11.33 -21.29
N TYR A 686 6.44 -10.88 -22.42
CA TYR A 686 5.70 -10.10 -23.42
C TYR A 686 4.46 -10.85 -23.91
N ARG A 687 4.58 -12.13 -24.28
CA ARG A 687 3.45 -12.95 -24.74
C ARG A 687 2.40 -13.11 -23.64
N TYR A 688 2.83 -13.49 -22.43
CA TYR A 688 1.96 -13.69 -21.28
C TYR A 688 1.16 -12.43 -20.92
N ILE A 689 1.85 -11.28 -20.82
CA ILE A 689 1.23 -10.02 -20.44
C ILE A 689 0.34 -9.48 -21.56
N ARG A 690 0.78 -9.54 -22.83
CA ARG A 690 -0.04 -9.12 -23.97
C ARG A 690 -1.34 -9.91 -24.04
N GLU A 691 -1.27 -11.23 -23.91
CA GLU A 691 -2.47 -12.07 -23.94
C GLU A 691 -3.41 -11.73 -22.79
N ASN A 692 -2.90 -11.62 -21.55
CA ASN A 692 -3.74 -11.25 -20.41
C ASN A 692 -4.35 -9.85 -20.56
N MET A 693 -3.59 -8.89 -21.11
CA MET A 693 -4.10 -7.54 -21.37
C MET A 693 -5.21 -7.56 -22.42
N VAL A 694 -5.02 -8.26 -23.54
CA VAL A 694 -6.00 -8.29 -24.64
C VAL A 694 -7.23 -9.11 -24.27
N GLU A 695 -7.07 -10.29 -23.65
CA GLU A 695 -8.14 -11.26 -23.45
C GLU A 695 -8.84 -11.18 -22.09
N LYS A 696 -8.23 -10.50 -21.10
CA LYS A 696 -8.76 -10.42 -19.72
C LYS A 696 -9.05 -9.00 -19.26
N THR A 697 -8.85 -7.99 -20.12
CA THR A 697 -9.32 -6.62 -19.86
C THR A 697 -10.48 -6.26 -20.80
N GLU A 698 -10.96 -5.03 -20.72
CA GLU A 698 -11.98 -4.51 -21.63
C GLU A 698 -11.51 -4.41 -23.09
N LEU A 699 -10.20 -4.48 -23.37
CA LEU A 699 -9.67 -4.52 -24.74
C LEU A 699 -10.23 -5.70 -25.56
N LYS A 700 -10.66 -6.78 -24.90
CA LYS A 700 -11.33 -7.90 -25.56
C LYS A 700 -12.59 -7.48 -26.33
N LEU A 701 -13.23 -6.40 -25.90
CA LEU A 701 -14.46 -5.86 -26.51
C LEU A 701 -14.19 -4.91 -27.67
N TRP A 702 -12.94 -4.47 -27.84
CA TRP A 702 -12.55 -3.55 -28.91
C TRP A 702 -12.44 -4.29 -30.25
N ASP A 703 -12.52 -3.54 -31.35
CA ASP A 703 -12.24 -4.10 -32.67
C ASP A 703 -10.79 -4.60 -32.71
N LYS A 704 -10.58 -5.87 -33.10
CA LYS A 704 -9.24 -6.50 -33.07
C LYS A 704 -8.19 -5.72 -33.85
N GLU A 705 -8.59 -5.09 -34.95
CA GLU A 705 -7.70 -4.24 -35.76
C GLU A 705 -7.24 -3.01 -34.97
N ASP A 706 -8.15 -2.34 -34.23
CA ASP A 706 -7.81 -1.16 -33.44
C ASP A 706 -6.91 -1.53 -32.24
N VAL A 707 -7.14 -2.68 -31.61
CA VAL A 707 -6.24 -3.21 -30.57
C VAL A 707 -4.84 -3.47 -31.13
N GLU A 708 -4.75 -4.10 -32.31
CA GLU A 708 -3.45 -4.37 -32.92
C GLU A 708 -2.71 -3.07 -33.26
N LYS A 709 -3.41 -2.08 -33.82
CA LYS A 709 -2.87 -0.75 -34.10
C LYS A 709 -2.38 -0.08 -32.82
N LEU A 710 -3.17 -0.08 -31.75
CA LEU A 710 -2.80 0.49 -30.45
C LEU A 710 -1.51 -0.12 -29.87
N LEU A 711 -1.31 -1.43 -30.05
CA LEU A 711 -0.18 -2.18 -29.53
C LEU A 711 1.08 -2.12 -30.40
N THR A 712 0.94 -1.93 -31.71
CA THR A 712 2.05 -2.08 -32.68
C THR A 712 2.40 -0.84 -33.46
N TRP A 713 1.56 0.19 -33.46
CA TRP A 713 1.93 1.42 -34.14
C TRP A 713 3.15 2.05 -33.48
N SER A 714 4.09 2.38 -34.36
CA SER A 714 5.29 3.18 -34.13
C SER A 714 6.38 2.64 -33.21
N VAL A 715 6.25 1.39 -32.76
CA VAL A 715 7.29 0.71 -31.98
C VAL A 715 8.55 0.39 -32.82
N ASP A 716 8.49 0.57 -34.14
CA ASP A 716 9.52 0.26 -35.13
C ASP A 716 10.22 1.51 -35.71
N ARG A 717 10.08 2.67 -35.05
CA ARG A 717 10.56 3.98 -35.56
C ARG A 717 11.89 4.46 -34.97
N ASP A 718 12.62 3.59 -34.27
CA ASP A 718 13.96 3.89 -33.74
C ASP A 718 15.01 3.90 -34.87
N ASP A 719 15.38 5.11 -35.33
CA ASP A 719 16.33 5.32 -36.41
C ASP A 719 17.77 4.96 -36.02
N VAL A 720 18.13 5.09 -34.73
CA VAL A 720 19.43 4.67 -34.21
C VAL A 720 19.56 3.15 -34.27
N ALA A 721 18.51 2.41 -33.89
CA ALA A 721 18.51 0.95 -34.02
C ALA A 721 18.56 0.49 -35.48
N ALA A 722 17.90 1.21 -36.39
CA ALA A 722 17.97 0.94 -37.83
C ALA A 722 19.39 1.19 -38.38
N ARG A 723 20.01 2.32 -38.02
CA ARG A 723 21.40 2.68 -38.39
C ARG A 723 22.41 1.65 -37.91
N ASP A 724 22.27 1.19 -36.68
CA ASP A 724 23.25 0.35 -35.98
C ASP A 724 22.94 -1.16 -36.12
N GLY A 725 21.91 -1.53 -36.89
CA GLY A 725 21.62 -2.91 -37.28
C GLY A 725 21.03 -3.80 -36.18
N TYR A 726 20.06 -3.30 -35.41
CA TYR A 726 19.25 -4.08 -34.45
C TYR A 726 17.76 -3.67 -34.37
N PRO A 727 17.08 -3.32 -35.49
CA PRO A 727 15.71 -2.78 -35.45
C PRO A 727 14.68 -3.76 -34.85
N GLU A 728 14.83 -5.08 -35.05
CA GLU A 728 13.89 -6.07 -34.48
C GLU A 728 13.98 -6.16 -32.95
N ALA A 729 15.19 -6.07 -32.38
CA ALA A 729 15.37 -6.05 -30.93
C ALA A 729 14.78 -4.76 -30.34
N SER A 730 14.99 -3.62 -31.00
CA SER A 730 14.38 -2.34 -30.62
C SER A 730 12.85 -2.39 -30.70
N LYS A 731 12.30 -2.92 -31.79
CA LYS A 731 10.87 -3.14 -31.96
C LYS A 731 10.26 -3.97 -30.83
N PHE A 732 10.94 -5.03 -30.39
CA PHE A 732 10.49 -5.82 -29.24
C PHE A 732 10.46 -4.99 -27.96
N VAL A 733 11.54 -4.27 -27.63
CA VAL A 733 11.64 -3.45 -26.40
C VAL A 733 10.52 -2.41 -26.35
N PHE A 734 10.28 -1.69 -27.45
CA PHE A 734 9.21 -0.68 -27.49
C PHE A 734 7.80 -1.29 -27.57
N SER A 735 7.65 -2.51 -28.10
CA SER A 735 6.39 -3.28 -27.99
C SER A 735 6.10 -3.69 -26.55
N TYR A 736 7.13 -4.08 -25.79
CA TYR A 736 7.01 -4.43 -24.38
C TYR A 736 6.69 -3.18 -23.54
N ALA A 737 7.38 -2.07 -23.81
CA ALA A 737 7.10 -0.77 -23.22
C ALA A 737 5.67 -0.28 -23.51
N ARG A 738 5.12 -0.57 -24.70
CA ARG A 738 3.74 -0.19 -25.04
C ARG A 738 2.71 -0.82 -24.09
N LEU A 739 2.91 -2.08 -23.67
CA LEU A 739 2.05 -2.73 -22.68
C LEU A 739 2.09 -1.97 -21.35
N ARG A 740 3.30 -1.62 -20.89
CA ARG A 740 3.50 -0.81 -19.68
C ARG A 740 2.80 0.53 -19.79
N ASP A 741 2.93 1.20 -20.93
CA ASP A 741 2.39 2.54 -21.14
C ASP A 741 0.87 2.57 -21.05
N LEU A 742 0.18 1.62 -21.70
CA LEU A 742 -1.27 1.50 -21.63
C LEU A 742 -1.76 1.17 -20.22
N ALA A 743 -1.10 0.23 -19.54
CA ALA A 743 -1.48 -0.14 -18.18
C ALA A 743 -1.29 1.02 -17.18
N THR A 744 -0.23 1.80 -17.34
CA THR A 744 0.04 2.97 -16.49
C THR A 744 -0.97 4.08 -16.74
N LEU A 745 -1.31 4.39 -18.01
CA LEU A 745 -2.33 5.38 -18.34
C LEU A 745 -3.66 5.03 -17.64
N TYR A 746 -4.09 3.78 -17.78
CA TYR A 746 -5.31 3.28 -17.15
C TYR A 746 -5.27 3.43 -15.63
N HIS A 747 -4.21 2.92 -15.01
CA HIS A 747 -4.01 2.95 -13.56
C HIS A 747 -4.01 4.37 -12.96
N ASP A 748 -3.46 5.34 -13.68
CA ASP A 748 -3.34 6.74 -13.23
C ASP A 748 -4.60 7.59 -13.56
N GLY A 749 -5.67 6.96 -14.06
CA GLY A 749 -6.99 7.59 -14.27
C GLY A 749 -7.25 8.09 -15.70
N PHE A 750 -6.32 7.85 -16.64
CA PHE A 750 -6.51 8.13 -18.06
C PHE A 750 -7.10 6.91 -18.76
N TYR A 751 -8.24 7.05 -19.44
CA TYR A 751 -8.76 5.94 -20.23
C TYR A 751 -7.88 5.67 -21.45
N ILE A 752 -7.96 4.46 -22.01
CA ILE A 752 -7.19 4.07 -23.20
C ILE A 752 -7.52 5.01 -24.37
N PRO A 753 -6.52 5.56 -25.09
CA PRO A 753 -6.75 6.49 -26.20
C PRO A 753 -7.51 5.82 -27.36
N GLU A 754 -8.43 6.55 -27.99
CA GLU A 754 -9.06 6.10 -29.24
C GLU A 754 -8.09 6.22 -30.42
N ILE A 755 -8.07 5.21 -31.28
CA ILE A 755 -7.20 5.20 -32.47
C ILE A 755 -7.85 5.98 -33.61
N LEU A 756 -7.14 7.00 -34.12
CA LEU A 756 -7.52 7.71 -35.35
C LEU A 756 -6.43 7.54 -36.41
N ASP A 757 -6.80 6.99 -37.55
CA ASP A 757 -5.89 6.70 -38.66
C ASP A 757 -6.08 7.68 -39.82
N ASN A 758 -5.01 7.92 -40.57
CA ASN A 758 -4.98 8.78 -41.76
C ASN A 758 -5.59 10.18 -41.50
N VAL A 759 -5.31 10.74 -40.32
CA VAL A 759 -5.83 12.05 -39.92
C VAL A 759 -5.21 13.12 -40.82
N ASP A 760 -6.05 13.93 -41.47
CA ASP A 760 -5.60 15.11 -42.21
C ASP A 760 -5.13 16.16 -41.20
N PRO A 761 -3.89 16.68 -41.27
CA PRO A 761 -3.44 17.68 -40.32
C PRO A 761 -4.27 18.97 -40.30
N ASP A 762 -5.03 19.26 -41.35
CA ASP A 762 -5.97 20.39 -41.38
C ASP A 762 -7.09 20.25 -40.35
N ALA A 763 -7.42 19.01 -39.94
CA ALA A 763 -8.40 18.73 -38.88
C ALA A 763 -8.01 19.37 -37.55
N ILE A 764 -6.72 19.58 -37.31
CA ILE A 764 -6.16 20.21 -36.09
C ILE A 764 -5.43 21.52 -36.40
N LYS A 765 -5.65 22.09 -37.60
CA LYS A 765 -4.95 23.28 -38.09
C LYS A 765 -3.42 23.14 -37.96
N GLY A 766 -2.90 21.96 -38.26
CA GLY A 766 -1.52 21.57 -37.98
C GLY A 766 -0.46 22.41 -38.68
N ASP A 767 -0.79 23.03 -39.82
CA ASP A 767 0.07 23.96 -40.53
C ASP A 767 -0.14 25.43 -40.12
N GLU A 768 -1.24 25.78 -39.44
CA GLU A 768 -1.52 27.16 -39.00
C GLU A 768 -1.04 27.42 -37.57
N ARG A 769 -1.16 26.41 -36.69
CA ARG A 769 -0.74 26.49 -35.29
C ARG A 769 0.73 26.13 -35.10
N VAL A 770 1.26 26.44 -33.91
CA VAL A 770 2.59 26.00 -33.48
C VAL A 770 2.48 24.58 -32.91
N ASN A 771 3.20 23.63 -33.50
CA ASN A 771 3.27 22.27 -32.97
C ASN A 771 4.36 22.17 -31.89
N VAL A 772 3.94 22.11 -30.62
CA VAL A 772 4.76 21.82 -29.44
C VAL A 772 4.81 20.30 -29.26
N VAL A 773 6.02 19.73 -29.32
CA VAL A 773 6.20 18.27 -29.33
C VAL A 773 6.90 17.81 -28.07
N ILE A 774 6.28 16.88 -27.35
CA ILE A 774 6.89 16.21 -26.19
C ILE A 774 7.43 14.86 -26.67
N MET A 775 8.75 14.75 -26.81
CA MET A 775 9.42 13.56 -27.32
C MET A 775 9.72 12.59 -26.16
N TYR A 776 8.68 11.90 -25.70
CA TYR A 776 8.64 11.05 -24.51
C TYR A 776 7.90 9.75 -24.81
N ASN A 777 8.08 8.75 -23.94
CA ASN A 777 7.28 7.55 -23.98
C ASN A 777 5.81 7.81 -23.62
N LEU A 778 4.89 7.08 -24.25
CA LEU A 778 3.46 7.40 -24.28
C LEU A 778 2.76 7.22 -22.93
N GLY A 779 3.33 6.41 -22.04
CA GLY A 779 2.82 6.19 -20.69
C GLY A 779 3.33 7.16 -19.65
N ASN A 780 3.89 8.31 -20.06
CA ASN A 780 4.31 9.36 -19.13
C ASN A 780 3.09 10.22 -18.72
N THR A 781 2.47 9.87 -17.59
CA THR A 781 1.26 10.53 -17.07
C THR A 781 1.48 11.98 -16.65
N THR A 782 2.74 12.40 -16.50
CA THR A 782 3.06 13.80 -16.27
C THR A 782 2.99 14.63 -17.55
N ALA A 783 3.49 14.10 -18.67
CA ALA A 783 3.31 14.73 -19.97
C ALA A 783 1.82 14.82 -20.34
N MET A 784 1.01 13.85 -19.91
CA MET A 784 -0.45 13.89 -20.09
C MET A 784 -1.11 15.14 -19.50
N THR A 785 -0.57 15.71 -18.42
CA THR A 785 -1.05 16.98 -17.86
C THR A 785 -0.91 18.13 -18.85
N PHE A 786 0.20 18.18 -19.61
CA PHE A 786 0.41 19.15 -20.68
C PHE A 786 -0.52 18.89 -21.85
N LEU A 787 -0.65 17.63 -22.27
CA LEU A 787 -1.50 17.23 -23.40
C LEU A 787 -2.97 17.59 -23.16
N ARG A 788 -3.48 17.35 -21.93
CA ARG A 788 -4.86 17.67 -21.53
C ARG A 788 -5.16 19.17 -21.56
N ARG A 789 -4.14 20.04 -21.56
CA ARG A 789 -4.30 21.49 -21.75
C ARG A 789 -4.41 21.90 -23.22
N GLY A 790 -4.07 21.04 -24.19
CA GLY A 790 -4.07 21.37 -25.63
C GLY A 790 -5.29 22.16 -26.10
N PRO A 791 -6.52 21.63 -25.90
CA PRO A 791 -7.76 22.32 -26.27
C PRO A 791 -7.94 23.75 -25.73
N TYR A 792 -7.41 24.04 -24.54
CA TYR A 792 -7.50 25.38 -23.92
C TYR A 792 -6.65 26.43 -24.65
N HIS A 793 -5.66 25.98 -25.43
CA HIS A 793 -4.63 26.82 -26.04
C HIS A 793 -4.88 27.13 -27.54
N HIS A 794 -6.12 26.96 -28.00
CA HIS A 794 -6.48 27.19 -29.41
C HIS A 794 -6.91 28.64 -29.74
N ALA A 795 -7.19 29.48 -28.74
CA ALA A 795 -7.48 30.91 -28.94
C ALA A 795 -7.27 31.73 -27.66
N GLY A 796 -6.69 32.94 -27.78
CA GLY A 796 -6.65 33.95 -26.72
C GLY A 796 -5.70 33.67 -25.55
N LYS A 797 -4.72 32.77 -25.73
CA LYS A 797 -3.76 32.32 -24.69
C LYS A 797 -2.29 32.39 -25.14
N GLY A 798 -1.97 33.40 -25.94
CA GLY A 798 -0.71 33.51 -26.68
C GLY A 798 -0.82 32.86 -28.07
N PRO A 799 0.30 32.48 -28.72
CA PRO A 799 0.27 31.78 -29.99
C PRO A 799 -0.52 30.47 -29.90
N ASP A 800 -1.44 30.26 -30.85
CA ASP A 800 -2.22 29.03 -30.94
C ASP A 800 -1.30 27.85 -31.21
N LYS A 801 -1.53 26.74 -30.50
CA LYS A 801 -0.60 25.60 -30.51
C LYS A 801 -1.30 24.26 -30.38
N ASN A 802 -0.71 23.26 -31.03
CA ASN A 802 -1.00 21.85 -30.83
C ASN A 802 0.04 21.26 -29.87
N ILE A 803 -0.38 20.34 -29.01
CA ILE A 803 0.51 19.64 -28.07
C ILE A 803 0.46 18.16 -28.41
N ILE A 804 1.61 17.60 -28.83
CA ILE A 804 1.69 16.24 -29.36
C ILE A 804 2.78 15.48 -28.62
N MET A 805 2.47 14.30 -28.08
CA MET A 805 3.46 13.40 -27.50
C MET A 805 3.79 12.26 -28.45
N THR A 806 5.08 12.02 -28.70
CA THR A 806 5.57 10.94 -29.55
C THR A 806 6.88 10.37 -29.00
N ASN A 807 7.16 9.08 -29.24
CA ASN A 807 8.45 8.47 -28.88
C ASN A 807 9.55 8.89 -29.86
N PHE A 808 9.24 8.94 -31.15
CA PHE A 808 10.20 9.12 -32.23
C PHE A 808 9.78 10.24 -33.18
N LEU A 809 10.78 10.84 -33.82
CA LEU A 809 10.65 11.86 -34.84
C LEU A 809 11.36 11.40 -36.10
N ARG A 810 10.96 11.93 -37.26
CA ARG A 810 11.64 11.69 -38.53
C ARG A 810 12.43 12.92 -38.93
N LYS A 811 13.68 12.73 -39.35
CA LYS A 811 14.53 13.78 -39.90
C LYS A 811 14.26 13.94 -41.40
N GLU A 812 14.10 15.17 -41.87
CA GLU A 812 13.95 15.50 -43.29
C GLU A 812 14.58 16.87 -43.59
N LYS A 813 14.81 17.20 -44.87
CA LYS A 813 15.16 18.55 -45.31
C LYS A 813 13.92 19.27 -45.79
N ASP A 814 13.65 20.45 -45.22
CA ASP A 814 12.57 21.31 -45.64
C ASP A 814 12.78 21.79 -47.09
N ALA A 815 11.76 21.62 -47.93
CA ALA A 815 11.87 21.93 -49.35
C ALA A 815 12.01 23.43 -49.64
N LYS A 816 11.52 24.31 -48.76
CA LYS A 816 11.54 25.77 -48.95
C LYS A 816 12.82 26.40 -48.41
N SER A 817 13.16 26.12 -47.16
CA SER A 817 14.31 26.70 -46.48
C SER A 817 15.61 25.91 -46.68
N GLY A 818 15.53 24.65 -47.15
CA GLY A 818 16.68 23.75 -47.26
C GLY A 818 17.25 23.26 -45.92
N ARG A 819 16.67 23.71 -44.79
CA ARG A 819 17.10 23.38 -43.44
C ARG A 819 16.67 21.96 -43.06
N GLU A 820 17.42 21.32 -42.18
CA GLU A 820 16.98 20.06 -41.59
C GLU A 820 15.86 20.33 -40.58
N ILE A 821 14.76 19.59 -40.69
CA ILE A 821 13.57 19.73 -39.85
C ILE A 821 13.21 18.38 -39.21
N ALA A 822 12.59 18.47 -38.03
CA ALA A 822 12.07 17.32 -37.32
C ALA A 822 10.57 17.19 -37.58
N LEU A 823 10.13 15.99 -37.97
CA LEU A 823 8.78 15.68 -38.39
C LEU A 823 8.09 14.71 -37.44
N VAL A 824 6.80 14.95 -37.21
CA VAL A 824 5.91 14.15 -36.37
C VAL A 824 4.93 13.40 -37.27
N GLU A 825 4.98 12.07 -37.25
CA GLU A 825 4.10 11.22 -38.07
C GLU A 825 2.87 10.70 -37.30
N TYR A 826 2.97 10.64 -35.98
CA TYR A 826 1.95 10.10 -35.09
C TYR A 826 2.12 10.70 -33.69
N GLY A 827 1.13 10.53 -32.82
CA GLY A 827 1.29 10.89 -31.40
C GLY A 827 0.00 10.81 -30.58
N LEU A 828 0.16 10.93 -29.27
CA LEU A 828 -0.96 11.15 -28.35
C LEU A 828 -1.28 12.64 -28.26
N MET A 829 -2.57 12.98 -28.25
CA MET A 829 -3.06 14.35 -28.05
C MET A 829 -4.51 14.39 -27.56
N TYR A 830 -4.95 15.55 -27.07
CA TYR A 830 -6.36 15.83 -26.80
C TYR A 830 -6.94 16.72 -27.90
N LEU A 831 -8.08 16.31 -28.44
CA LEU A 831 -8.81 17.07 -29.48
C LEU A 831 -10.08 17.67 -28.92
N THR A 832 -10.41 18.91 -29.30
CA THR A 832 -11.75 19.46 -29.07
C THR A 832 -12.81 18.62 -29.79
N LYS A 833 -14.09 18.81 -29.45
CA LYS A 833 -15.18 18.12 -30.14
C LYS A 833 -15.11 18.30 -31.66
N GLU A 834 -14.91 19.54 -32.12
CA GLU A 834 -14.85 19.88 -33.55
C GLU A 834 -13.66 19.20 -34.25
N GLU A 835 -12.47 19.26 -33.65
CA GLU A 835 -11.27 18.65 -34.22
C GLU A 835 -11.36 17.12 -34.23
N TYR A 836 -11.92 16.54 -33.17
CA TYR A 836 -12.17 15.11 -33.07
C TYR A 836 -13.08 14.62 -34.20
N GLU A 837 -14.18 15.33 -34.47
CA GLU A 837 -15.10 15.01 -35.57
C GLU A 837 -14.43 15.18 -36.94
N LYS A 838 -13.68 16.27 -37.15
CA LYS A 838 -12.91 16.51 -38.39
C LYS A 838 -11.81 15.48 -38.62
N ALA A 839 -11.19 14.98 -37.54
CA ALA A 839 -10.19 13.93 -37.58
C ALA A 839 -10.79 12.52 -37.84
N GLY A 840 -12.11 12.43 -38.05
CA GLY A 840 -12.83 11.19 -38.36
C GLY A 840 -13.32 10.42 -37.12
N GLY A 841 -13.25 11.03 -35.94
CA GLY A 841 -13.75 10.47 -34.69
C GLY A 841 -15.27 10.27 -34.71
N ARG A 842 -15.74 9.12 -34.20
CA ARG A 842 -17.17 8.76 -34.17
C ARG A 842 -17.66 8.33 -32.78
N ASN A 843 -16.89 8.66 -31.76
CA ASN A 843 -17.03 8.28 -30.35
C ASN A 843 -17.25 6.76 -30.17
N LYS A 844 -16.52 5.94 -30.95
CA LYS A 844 -16.69 4.47 -30.94
C LYS A 844 -16.34 3.89 -29.59
N ILE A 845 -15.41 4.54 -28.89
CA ILE A 845 -14.92 4.15 -27.58
C ILE A 845 -16.03 3.97 -26.52
N LEU A 846 -17.17 4.67 -26.67
CA LEU A 846 -18.35 4.47 -25.80
C LEU A 846 -18.91 3.05 -25.82
N LYS A 847 -18.72 2.31 -26.92
CA LYS A 847 -19.14 0.91 -27.03
C LYS A 847 -18.27 -0.01 -26.18
N TYR A 848 -17.05 0.41 -25.90
CA TYR A 848 -16.04 -0.42 -25.27
C TYR A 848 -15.85 -0.12 -23.78
N ILE A 849 -16.30 1.04 -23.29
CA ILE A 849 -16.30 1.38 -21.87
C ILE A 849 -17.36 0.55 -21.12
N ILE A 850 -16.89 -0.39 -20.30
CA ILE A 850 -17.76 -1.26 -19.48
C ILE A 850 -18.33 -0.50 -18.28
N ASP A 851 -17.53 0.37 -17.65
CA ASP A 851 -17.94 1.13 -16.47
C ASP A 851 -19.02 2.17 -16.83
N PRO A 852 -20.25 2.07 -16.28
CA PRO A 852 -21.33 3.01 -16.58
C PRO A 852 -21.01 4.47 -16.23
N LYS A 853 -20.29 4.74 -15.13
CA LYS A 853 -19.93 6.11 -14.73
C LYS A 853 -18.91 6.71 -15.68
N LEU A 854 -17.90 5.91 -16.03
CA LEU A 854 -16.89 6.32 -17.01
C LEU A 854 -17.51 6.51 -18.39
N ARG A 855 -18.43 5.62 -18.79
CA ARG A 855 -19.15 5.71 -20.04
C ARG A 855 -19.98 6.99 -20.10
N GLU A 856 -20.68 7.34 -19.02
CA GLU A 856 -21.42 8.60 -18.90
C GLU A 856 -20.48 9.80 -19.08
N LYS A 857 -19.36 9.83 -18.35
CA LYS A 857 -18.33 10.88 -18.46
C LYS A 857 -17.80 11.04 -19.88
N TYR A 858 -17.71 9.95 -20.65
CA TYR A 858 -17.20 9.94 -22.02
C TYR A 858 -18.30 10.12 -23.09
N LYS A 859 -19.58 10.27 -22.71
CA LYS A 859 -20.66 10.52 -23.68
C LYS A 859 -20.46 11.83 -24.40
N GLU A 860 -20.12 12.87 -23.65
CA GLU A 860 -19.83 14.19 -24.17
C GLU A 860 -18.33 14.45 -24.19
N ILE A 861 -17.88 15.22 -25.18
CA ILE A 861 -16.50 15.72 -25.24
C ILE A 861 -16.50 17.07 -24.54
N GLY A 862 -16.07 17.06 -23.28
CA GLY A 862 -15.96 18.25 -22.46
C GLY A 862 -14.84 19.21 -22.89
N PRO A 863 -14.58 20.29 -22.12
CA PRO A 863 -13.60 21.31 -22.46
C PRO A 863 -12.15 20.80 -22.52
N ASP A 864 -11.88 19.68 -21.84
CA ASP A 864 -10.58 19.01 -21.87
C ASP A 864 -10.31 18.25 -23.18
N GLY A 865 -11.34 18.09 -24.02
CA GLY A 865 -11.26 17.34 -25.26
C GLY A 865 -11.26 15.82 -25.07
N ARG A 866 -10.97 15.11 -26.16
CA ARG A 866 -10.89 13.66 -26.24
C ARG A 866 -9.45 13.22 -26.44
N LEU A 867 -8.96 12.34 -25.57
CA LEU A 867 -7.66 11.69 -25.73
C LEU A 867 -7.69 10.71 -26.91
N VAL A 868 -6.76 10.89 -27.84
CA VAL A 868 -6.64 10.08 -29.06
C VAL A 868 -5.17 9.71 -29.32
N PHE A 869 -4.98 8.59 -30.01
CA PHE A 869 -3.70 8.22 -30.62
C PHE A 869 -3.84 8.33 -32.13
N VAL A 870 -3.17 9.33 -32.70
CA VAL A 870 -3.34 9.72 -34.11
C VAL A 870 -2.16 9.27 -34.94
N ARG A 871 -2.45 8.85 -36.18
CA ARG A 871 -1.46 8.75 -37.27
C ARG A 871 -1.85 9.72 -38.37
N PHE A 872 -0.95 10.63 -38.72
CA PHE A 872 -1.23 11.66 -39.71
C PHE A 872 -1.02 11.15 -41.14
N LYS A 873 -1.87 11.61 -42.06
CA LYS A 873 -1.76 11.31 -43.50
C LYS A 873 -0.48 11.89 -44.11
N ARG A 874 -0.03 13.03 -43.60
CA ARG A 874 1.26 13.67 -43.88
C ARG A 874 1.87 14.14 -42.56
N PRO A 875 3.20 14.11 -42.40
CA PRO A 875 3.84 14.52 -41.16
C PRO A 875 3.67 16.02 -40.88
N LEU A 876 3.78 16.38 -39.60
CA LEU A 876 3.80 17.76 -39.11
C LEU A 876 5.20 18.20 -38.72
N VAL A 877 5.53 19.48 -38.92
CA VAL A 877 6.80 20.05 -38.46
C VAL A 877 6.74 20.26 -36.95
N ALA A 878 7.74 19.74 -36.23
CA ALA A 878 7.98 20.04 -34.83
C ALA A 878 8.62 21.43 -34.70
N HIS A 879 7.89 22.40 -34.14
CA HIS A 879 8.36 23.79 -34.07
C HIS A 879 9.17 24.07 -32.80
N VAL A 880 8.89 23.32 -31.74
CA VAL A 880 9.64 23.30 -30.49
C VAL A 880 9.51 21.91 -29.89
N VAL A 881 10.61 21.37 -29.38
CA VAL A 881 10.66 20.01 -28.83
C VAL A 881 10.99 20.05 -27.34
N PHE A 882 10.27 19.25 -26.56
CA PHE A 882 10.61 18.88 -25.20
C PHE A 882 11.17 17.45 -25.23
N PRO A 883 12.50 17.28 -25.31
CA PRO A 883 13.14 15.98 -25.47
C PRO A 883 13.26 15.21 -24.15
N HIS A 884 13.09 13.89 -24.18
CA HIS A 884 13.48 13.04 -23.05
C HIS A 884 15.00 13.02 -22.91
N PHE A 885 15.52 13.29 -21.72
CA PHE A 885 16.95 13.50 -21.43
C PHE A 885 17.87 12.29 -21.66
N THR A 886 17.29 11.10 -21.80
CA THR A 886 18.00 9.85 -22.20
C THR A 886 17.65 9.35 -23.60
N HIS A 887 16.87 10.10 -24.38
CA HIS A 887 16.60 9.74 -25.76
C HIS A 887 17.89 9.84 -26.60
N PRO A 888 18.19 8.91 -27.51
CA PRO A 888 19.40 8.94 -28.34
C PRO A 888 19.62 10.28 -29.07
N TRP A 889 18.59 10.84 -29.73
CA TRP A 889 18.68 12.17 -30.37
C TRP A 889 19.03 13.32 -29.42
N PHE A 890 18.69 13.22 -28.13
CA PHE A 890 19.07 14.24 -27.15
C PHE A 890 20.54 14.07 -26.75
N ILE A 891 20.97 12.83 -26.51
CA ILE A 891 22.36 12.50 -26.17
C ILE A 891 23.32 12.88 -27.30
N GLU A 892 22.95 12.59 -28.56
CA GLU A 892 23.75 12.89 -29.76
C GLU A 892 23.63 14.37 -30.24
N GLN A 893 22.85 15.20 -29.53
CA GLN A 893 22.55 16.60 -29.88
C GLN A 893 21.93 16.76 -31.30
N THR A 894 21.19 15.76 -31.77
CA THR A 894 20.62 15.73 -33.14
C THR A 894 19.70 16.93 -33.38
N LEU A 895 18.78 17.22 -32.46
CA LEU A 895 17.86 18.35 -32.59
C LEU A 895 18.56 19.71 -32.50
N GLU A 896 19.64 19.81 -31.71
CA GLU A 896 20.43 21.04 -31.59
C GLU A 896 21.20 21.33 -32.88
N LYS A 897 21.81 20.30 -33.48
CA LYS A 897 22.50 20.39 -34.77
C LYS A 897 21.56 20.78 -35.91
N MET A 898 20.29 20.41 -35.82
CA MET A 898 19.24 20.82 -36.76
C MET A 898 18.75 22.27 -36.53
N GLY A 899 19.11 22.88 -35.39
CA GLY A 899 18.67 24.23 -35.03
C GLY A 899 17.23 24.30 -34.51
N VAL A 900 16.65 23.17 -34.07
CA VAL A 900 15.29 23.11 -33.52
C VAL A 900 15.27 23.75 -32.13
N PRO A 901 14.33 24.65 -31.81
CA PRO A 901 14.18 25.15 -30.46
C PRO A 901 13.82 24.03 -29.47
N LEU A 902 14.51 23.99 -28.33
CA LEU A 902 14.32 22.95 -27.32
C LEU A 902 13.93 23.57 -25.99
N ASN A 903 12.91 23.02 -25.32
CA ASN A 903 12.60 23.34 -23.92
C ASN A 903 13.88 23.29 -23.06
N GLN A 904 14.73 22.31 -23.34
CA GLN A 904 16.00 22.12 -22.69
C GLN A 904 17.05 21.58 -23.66
N SER A 905 18.27 22.09 -23.58
CA SER A 905 19.43 21.58 -24.30
C SER A 905 20.24 20.59 -23.47
N ARG A 906 21.15 19.89 -24.14
CA ARG A 906 22.08 18.93 -23.53
C ARG A 906 22.97 19.57 -22.47
N ILE A 907 23.46 20.80 -22.70
CA ILE A 907 24.31 21.47 -21.72
C ILE A 907 23.54 21.90 -20.48
N ILE A 908 22.30 22.39 -20.64
CA ILE A 908 21.43 22.74 -19.52
C ILE A 908 21.06 21.50 -18.71
N ASP A 909 20.78 20.38 -19.38
CA ASP A 909 20.59 19.08 -18.73
C ASP A 909 21.77 18.70 -17.85
N ARG A 910 23.00 18.82 -18.37
CA ARG A 910 24.20 18.52 -17.58
C ARG A 910 24.34 19.45 -16.36
N LEU A 911 24.04 20.74 -16.49
CA LEU A 911 24.09 21.68 -15.37
C LEU A 911 23.06 21.36 -14.28
N THR A 912 21.83 21.01 -14.67
CA THR A 912 20.77 20.70 -13.72
C THR A 912 21.01 19.33 -13.06
N TYR A 913 21.46 18.33 -13.80
CA TYR A 913 21.62 17.00 -13.24
C TYR A 913 22.94 16.79 -12.50
N MET A 914 24.07 17.39 -12.89
CA MET A 914 25.37 17.14 -12.24
C MET A 914 25.52 17.92 -10.92
N LYS A 915 25.08 17.32 -9.81
CA LYS A 915 25.18 17.94 -8.47
C LYS A 915 26.60 18.29 -8.03
N THR A 916 27.61 17.61 -8.59
CA THR A 916 29.03 17.96 -8.35
C THR A 916 29.42 19.33 -8.92
N VAL A 917 28.67 19.84 -9.91
CA VAL A 917 28.95 21.12 -10.59
C VAL A 917 28.27 22.31 -9.88
N MET A 918 27.26 22.06 -9.05
CA MET A 918 26.51 23.11 -8.35
C MET A 918 27.37 24.06 -7.49
N PRO A 919 28.36 23.58 -6.69
CA PRO A 919 29.27 24.47 -5.97
C PRO A 919 30.09 25.36 -6.91
N GLU A 920 30.59 24.80 -8.03
CA GLU A 920 31.37 25.53 -9.03
C GLU A 920 30.53 26.62 -9.72
N MET A 921 29.26 26.32 -10.04
CA MET A 921 28.32 27.28 -10.62
C MET A 921 28.06 28.47 -9.70
N ILE A 922 27.81 28.19 -8.41
CA ILE A 922 27.51 29.23 -7.42
C ILE A 922 28.74 30.09 -7.18
N GLU A 923 29.93 29.50 -7.04
CA GLU A 923 31.18 30.24 -6.89
C GLU A 923 31.44 31.16 -8.09
N TYR A 924 31.29 30.62 -9.30
CA TYR A 924 31.43 31.40 -10.53
C TYR A 924 30.41 32.55 -10.57
N TYR A 925 29.13 32.29 -10.35
CA TYR A 925 28.10 33.32 -10.34
C TYR A 925 28.35 34.41 -9.29
N ASN A 926 28.68 34.01 -8.06
CA ASN A 926 28.96 34.94 -6.95
C ASN A 926 30.17 35.85 -7.20
N SER A 927 31.10 35.43 -8.08
CA SER A 927 32.22 36.26 -8.53
C SER A 927 31.82 37.33 -9.55
N GLN A 928 30.66 37.19 -10.21
CA GLN A 928 30.18 38.07 -11.27
C GLN A 928 29.13 39.08 -10.80
N VAL A 929 28.61 38.93 -9.57
CA VAL A 929 27.50 39.74 -9.06
C VAL A 929 27.85 40.46 -7.75
N SER A 930 27.04 41.45 -7.39
CA SER A 930 27.18 42.18 -6.14
C SER A 930 26.86 41.30 -4.92
N GLU A 931 27.31 41.70 -3.72
CA GLU A 931 27.09 40.91 -2.49
C GLU A 931 25.60 40.66 -2.20
N ALA A 932 24.73 41.62 -2.52
CA ALA A 932 23.28 41.50 -2.36
C ALA A 932 22.62 40.48 -3.31
N GLU A 933 23.29 40.14 -4.41
CA GLU A 933 22.79 39.20 -5.42
C GLU A 933 23.33 37.78 -5.25
N ARG A 934 24.33 37.61 -4.36
CA ARG A 934 24.97 36.32 -4.13
C ARG A 934 23.98 35.25 -3.70
N ILE A 935 24.28 34.03 -4.12
CA ILE A 935 23.54 32.82 -3.73
C ILE A 935 24.35 32.12 -2.63
N PRO A 936 23.80 31.94 -1.42
CA PRO A 936 24.45 31.15 -0.40
C PRO A 936 24.37 29.65 -0.75
N PHE A 937 25.33 28.87 -0.27
CA PHE A 937 25.33 27.42 -0.45
C PHE A 937 25.77 26.71 0.83
N MET A 938 25.46 25.42 0.90
CA MET A 938 25.82 24.55 2.01
C MET A 938 27.16 23.86 1.78
N ASP A 939 27.76 23.31 2.84
CA ASP A 939 29.03 22.60 2.69
C ASP A 939 28.84 21.29 1.93
N GLN A 940 29.70 21.06 0.94
CA GLN A 940 29.68 19.88 0.08
C GLN A 940 31.11 19.44 -0.25
N VAL A 941 31.33 18.13 -0.29
CA VAL A 941 32.53 17.50 -0.81
C VAL A 941 32.14 16.54 -1.93
N ASN A 942 32.83 16.66 -3.06
CA ASN A 942 32.66 15.78 -4.21
C ASN A 942 33.75 14.71 -4.23
N ILE A 943 33.37 13.49 -4.55
CA ILE A 943 34.27 12.35 -4.74
C ILE A 943 34.12 11.92 -6.20
N TYR A 944 35.11 12.27 -7.01
CA TYR A 944 35.07 12.05 -8.46
C TYR A 944 35.47 10.62 -8.81
N ARG A 945 34.67 9.98 -9.66
CA ARG A 945 34.86 8.61 -10.12
C ARG A 945 36.20 8.40 -10.83
N GLU A 946 36.64 9.36 -11.63
CA GLU A 946 37.90 9.27 -12.38
C GLU A 946 39.11 9.10 -11.46
N ASP A 947 39.08 9.68 -10.25
CA ASP A 947 40.16 9.55 -9.26
C ASP A 947 40.28 8.11 -8.72
N PHE A 948 39.31 7.23 -9.00
CA PHE A 948 39.23 5.86 -8.50
C PHE A 948 39.42 4.81 -9.59
N LYS A 949 39.44 5.20 -10.87
CA LYS A 949 39.78 4.28 -11.97
C LYS A 949 41.19 3.72 -11.80
N GLY A 950 41.36 2.43 -12.10
CA GLY A 950 42.63 1.72 -11.94
C GLY A 950 43.09 1.45 -10.49
N LYS A 951 42.41 1.99 -9.47
CA LYS A 951 42.70 1.66 -8.06
C LYS A 951 42.12 0.31 -7.67
N THR A 952 42.84 -0.44 -6.81
CA THR A 952 42.31 -1.66 -6.19
C THR A 952 41.16 -1.34 -5.24
N LEU A 953 40.28 -2.32 -5.00
CA LEU A 953 39.10 -2.13 -4.15
C LEU A 953 39.48 -1.61 -2.76
N GLU A 954 40.54 -2.15 -2.15
CA GLU A 954 41.05 -1.75 -0.83
C GLU A 954 41.46 -0.27 -0.82
N LYS A 955 42.15 0.18 -1.87
CA LYS A 955 42.57 1.59 -1.98
C LYS A 955 41.38 2.53 -2.18
N ARG A 956 40.33 2.08 -2.86
CA ARG A 956 39.07 2.84 -2.98
C ARG A 956 38.44 3.01 -1.59
N TYR A 957 38.33 1.94 -0.81
CA TYR A 957 37.83 2.00 0.57
C TYR A 957 38.64 2.95 1.46
N GLU A 958 39.96 2.84 1.49
CA GLU A 958 40.83 3.71 2.30
C GLU A 958 40.64 5.19 1.96
N THR A 959 40.55 5.51 0.66
CA THR A 959 40.42 6.90 0.21
C THR A 959 39.08 7.50 0.65
N VAL A 960 37.98 6.77 0.47
CA VAL A 960 36.65 7.24 0.90
C VAL A 960 36.56 7.36 2.42
N LYS A 961 37.14 6.42 3.18
CA LYS A 961 37.21 6.50 4.66
C LYS A 961 37.86 7.79 5.12
N ARG A 962 39.01 8.16 4.52
CA ARG A 962 39.71 9.40 4.85
C ARG A 962 38.85 10.64 4.59
N ILE A 963 38.21 10.72 3.41
CA ILE A 963 37.36 11.85 3.04
C ILE A 963 36.18 12.01 4.02
N LEU A 964 35.48 10.92 4.33
CA LEU A 964 34.36 10.96 5.28
C LEU A 964 34.83 11.31 6.70
N SER A 965 35.98 10.79 7.15
CA SER A 965 36.55 11.14 8.45
C SER A 965 36.87 12.63 8.57
N GLU A 966 37.47 13.24 7.54
CA GLU A 966 37.79 14.67 7.51
C GLU A 966 36.51 15.54 7.52
N PHE A 967 35.54 15.25 6.64
CA PHE A 967 34.28 16.02 6.56
C PHE A 967 33.44 15.89 7.84
N SER A 968 33.47 14.72 8.49
CA SER A 968 32.73 14.47 9.73
C SER A 968 33.15 15.31 10.93
N LEU A 969 34.33 15.95 10.89
CA LEU A 969 34.80 16.85 11.96
C LEU A 969 33.96 18.13 12.05
N LYS A 970 33.39 18.58 10.92
CA LYS A 970 32.49 19.73 10.86
C LYS A 970 31.03 19.30 10.86
N HIS A 971 30.71 18.20 10.18
CA HIS A 971 29.35 17.71 9.96
C HIS A 971 29.18 16.27 10.40
N HIS A 972 28.69 16.06 11.62
CA HIS A 972 28.51 14.72 12.19
C HIS A 972 27.43 13.90 11.45
N LYS A 973 26.42 14.57 10.88
CA LYS A 973 25.35 13.97 10.06
C LYS A 973 25.39 14.54 8.65
N VAL A 974 25.33 13.67 7.65
CA VAL A 974 25.48 14.03 6.24
C VAL A 974 24.43 13.34 5.37
N ILE A 975 24.21 13.90 4.18
CA ILE A 975 23.52 13.22 3.08
C ILE A 975 24.53 12.85 2.00
N ILE A 976 24.47 11.61 1.53
CA ILE A 976 25.34 11.08 0.48
C ILE A 976 24.45 10.73 -0.71
N LYS A 977 24.77 11.25 -1.89
CA LYS A 977 23.99 11.07 -3.12
C LYS A 977 24.88 10.88 -4.35
N THR A 978 24.32 10.26 -5.37
CA THR A 978 24.90 10.25 -6.74
C THR A 978 24.88 11.67 -7.31
N SER A 979 25.80 11.98 -8.22
CA SER A 979 25.84 13.29 -8.87
C SER A 979 24.65 13.50 -9.81
N THR A 980 24.40 12.55 -10.72
CA THR A 980 23.49 12.68 -11.87
C THR A 980 22.16 11.95 -11.75
N GLU A 981 21.96 11.06 -10.77
CA GLU A 981 20.64 10.45 -10.57
C GLU A 981 19.72 11.38 -9.78
N SER A 982 18.43 11.34 -10.11
CA SER A 982 17.38 12.13 -9.46
C SER A 982 16.33 11.23 -8.79
N GLY A 983 15.50 11.83 -7.93
CA GLY A 983 14.38 11.15 -7.27
C GLY A 983 14.76 10.27 -6.08
N GLY A 984 15.82 10.62 -5.34
CA GLY A 984 16.24 9.91 -4.12
C GLY A 984 16.87 8.52 -4.35
N ARG A 985 17.00 8.09 -5.62
CA ARG A 985 17.76 6.88 -5.97
C ARG A 985 19.24 7.14 -5.77
N GLY A 986 19.94 6.19 -5.16
CA GLY A 986 21.37 6.37 -4.89
C GLY A 986 21.65 7.40 -3.78
N THR A 987 20.70 7.63 -2.86
CA THR A 987 20.86 8.55 -1.73
C THR A 987 20.73 7.83 -0.38
N ILE A 988 21.59 8.16 0.57
CA ILE A 988 21.50 7.75 1.98
C ILE A 988 21.75 8.93 2.92
N VAL A 989 21.23 8.84 4.14
CA VAL A 989 21.60 9.72 5.26
C VAL A 989 22.49 8.92 6.19
N ALA A 990 23.64 9.48 6.56
CA ALA A 990 24.60 8.83 7.43
C ALA A 990 24.90 9.70 8.65
N LEU A 991 24.91 9.07 9.82
CA LEU A 991 25.50 9.64 11.02
C LEU A 991 26.92 9.10 11.08
N LEU A 992 27.90 9.97 10.79
CA LEU A 992 29.31 9.60 10.72
C LEU A 992 29.96 9.63 12.11
N ARG A 993 29.51 10.52 13.00
CA ARG A 993 29.97 10.63 14.39
C ARG A 993 28.82 10.73 15.38
N LYS A 994 29.00 10.16 16.57
CA LYS A 994 28.09 10.31 17.72
C LYS A 994 28.23 11.73 18.33
N PRO A 995 27.28 12.20 19.17
CA PRO A 995 27.37 13.53 19.80
C PRO A 995 28.64 13.76 20.63
N ASP A 996 29.28 12.70 21.11
CA ASP A 996 30.55 12.74 21.83
C ASP A 996 31.79 12.85 20.91
N GLY A 997 31.60 12.85 19.60
CA GLY A 997 32.65 12.94 18.58
C GLY A 997 33.25 11.61 18.12
N SER A 998 32.88 10.47 18.70
CA SER A 998 33.35 9.14 18.27
C SER A 998 32.75 8.70 16.93
N ILE A 999 33.41 7.79 16.19
CA ILE A 999 32.86 7.24 14.93
C ILE A 999 31.61 6.42 15.23
N ASN A 1000 30.55 6.63 14.45
CA ASN A 1000 29.32 5.89 14.61
C ASN A 1000 29.37 4.53 13.88
N ASP A 1001 29.19 3.45 14.64
CA ASP A 1001 29.10 2.06 14.21
C ASP A 1001 27.65 1.53 14.22
N GLU A 1002 26.71 2.29 14.76
CA GLU A 1002 25.31 1.89 14.93
C GLU A 1002 24.42 2.39 13.78
N ARG A 1003 23.47 1.55 13.37
CA ARG A 1003 22.43 1.88 12.39
C ARG A 1003 21.19 2.35 13.13
N ILE A 1004 20.59 3.46 12.70
CA ILE A 1004 19.28 3.89 13.21
C ILE A 1004 18.20 3.32 12.29
N ARG A 1005 17.29 2.54 12.85
CA ARG A 1005 16.19 1.94 12.11
C ARG A 1005 14.91 2.77 12.24
N GLY A 1006 14.18 2.87 11.13
CA GLY A 1006 12.86 3.47 11.07
C GLY A 1006 11.76 2.56 11.63
N ILE A 1007 10.54 3.09 11.65
CA ILE A 1007 9.32 2.42 12.13
C ILE A 1007 9.04 1.10 11.36
N ASP A 1008 9.45 1.02 10.10
CA ASP A 1008 9.30 -0.17 9.25
C ASP A 1008 10.47 -1.17 9.37
N GLY A 1009 11.47 -0.87 10.19
CA GLY A 1009 12.68 -1.68 10.36
C GLY A 1009 13.77 -1.46 9.30
N SER A 1010 13.55 -0.57 8.32
CA SER A 1010 14.59 -0.15 7.36
C SER A 1010 15.65 0.73 8.06
N ILE A 1011 16.85 0.80 7.49
CA ILE A 1011 17.90 1.70 7.99
C ILE A 1011 17.55 3.12 7.50
N GLU A 1012 17.21 4.00 8.43
CA GLU A 1012 16.96 5.41 8.13
C GLU A 1012 18.22 6.26 8.22
N VAL A 1013 19.14 5.88 9.11
CA VAL A 1013 20.44 6.51 9.23
C VAL A 1013 21.53 5.45 9.26
N TYR A 1014 22.40 5.50 8.26
CA TYR A 1014 23.50 4.58 8.06
C TYR A 1014 24.68 4.93 8.98
N ASN A 1015 25.45 3.91 9.34
CA ASN A 1015 26.69 4.08 10.08
C ASN A 1015 27.85 4.45 9.16
N PHE A 1016 29.04 4.65 9.73
CA PHE A 1016 30.21 5.07 8.97
C PHE A 1016 30.65 4.05 7.91
N GLU A 1017 30.69 2.75 8.23
CA GLU A 1017 31.17 1.73 7.30
C GLU A 1017 30.19 1.52 6.14
N ASP A 1018 28.89 1.53 6.42
CA ASP A 1018 27.87 1.43 5.38
C ASP A 1018 27.93 2.61 4.40
N ALA A 1019 28.19 3.81 4.90
CA ALA A 1019 28.37 5.00 4.06
C ALA A 1019 29.55 4.85 3.08
N VAL A 1020 30.66 4.27 3.55
CA VAL A 1020 31.82 3.97 2.70
C VAL A 1020 31.47 2.92 1.65
N GLN A 1021 30.81 1.83 2.07
CA GLN A 1021 30.42 0.75 1.16
C GLN A 1021 29.49 1.26 0.06
N PHE A 1022 28.51 2.10 0.42
CA PHE A 1022 27.57 2.69 -0.51
C PHE A 1022 28.27 3.53 -1.59
N ILE A 1023 29.20 4.41 -1.19
CA ILE A 1023 29.98 5.22 -2.15
C ILE A 1023 30.78 4.31 -3.09
N VAL A 1024 31.52 3.34 -2.54
CA VAL A 1024 32.47 2.52 -3.33
C VAL A 1024 31.76 1.52 -4.25
N ARG A 1025 30.69 0.88 -3.79
CA ARG A 1025 30.02 -0.20 -4.52
C ARG A 1025 28.86 0.28 -5.37
N ASP A 1026 28.10 1.26 -4.90
CA ASP A 1026 26.83 1.63 -5.54
C ASP A 1026 26.93 2.91 -6.36
N ILE A 1027 27.73 3.90 -5.93
CA ILE A 1027 27.85 5.19 -6.62
C ILE A 1027 29.01 5.18 -7.63
N LEU A 1028 30.26 5.05 -7.16
CA LEU A 1028 31.46 5.25 -7.96
C LEU A 1028 31.51 4.44 -9.27
N PRO A 1029 30.94 3.22 -9.36
CA PRO A 1029 30.96 2.50 -10.63
C PRO A 1029 30.19 3.18 -11.77
N LYS A 1030 29.13 3.94 -11.46
CA LYS A 1030 28.31 4.63 -12.48
C LYS A 1030 28.46 6.14 -12.48
N ASP A 1031 28.80 6.74 -11.34
CA ASP A 1031 28.65 8.18 -11.14
C ASP A 1031 29.62 8.75 -10.10
N ASP A 1032 29.74 10.06 -10.02
CA ASP A 1032 30.44 10.74 -8.92
C ASP A 1032 29.58 10.71 -7.65
N ALA A 1033 30.22 10.71 -6.48
CA ALA A 1033 29.53 10.81 -5.20
C ALA A 1033 29.60 12.23 -4.64
N VAL A 1034 28.48 12.67 -4.08
CA VAL A 1034 28.33 13.96 -3.40
C VAL A 1034 28.05 13.70 -1.93
N VAL A 1035 28.90 14.23 -1.05
CA VAL A 1035 28.73 14.21 0.41
C VAL A 1035 28.41 15.63 0.84
N GLN A 1036 27.24 15.84 1.43
CA GLN A 1036 26.72 17.19 1.71
C GLN A 1036 26.24 17.29 3.16
N GLU A 1037 26.34 18.48 3.73
CA GLU A 1037 25.76 18.82 5.04
C GLU A 1037 24.27 18.41 5.11
N PHE A 1038 23.85 17.82 6.23
CA PHE A 1038 22.44 17.52 6.45
C PHE A 1038 21.71 18.76 7.00
N ILE A 1039 20.75 19.32 6.24
CA ILE A 1039 19.96 20.48 6.71
C ILE A 1039 18.81 20.01 7.59
N GLU A 1040 18.79 20.49 8.83
CA GLU A 1040 17.68 20.29 9.74
C GLU A 1040 16.46 21.12 9.34
N SER A 1041 15.28 20.52 9.48
CA SER A 1041 14.00 21.14 9.15
C SER A 1041 13.20 21.40 10.42
N ASN A 1042 12.53 22.55 10.51
CA ASN A 1042 11.60 22.83 11.61
C ASN A 1042 10.31 23.50 11.11
N PRO A 1043 9.41 22.76 10.43
CA PRO A 1043 8.17 23.32 9.90
C PRO A 1043 7.28 23.96 10.97
N ARG A 1044 7.30 23.42 12.19
CA ARG A 1044 6.53 23.90 13.35
C ARG A 1044 6.88 25.34 13.74
N GLU A 1045 8.14 25.74 13.56
CA GLU A 1045 8.59 27.09 13.88
C GLU A 1045 8.06 28.11 12.88
N ILE A 1046 8.08 27.79 11.58
CA ILE A 1046 7.86 28.77 10.51
C ILE A 1046 6.39 28.85 10.06
N LEU A 1047 5.70 27.71 9.99
CA LEU A 1047 4.32 27.66 9.53
C LEU A 1047 3.37 28.27 10.55
N THR A 1048 2.28 28.86 10.06
CA THR A 1048 1.13 29.26 10.90
C THR A 1048 0.46 28.02 11.48
N GLU A 1049 -0.27 28.20 12.58
CA GLU A 1049 -1.00 27.11 13.23
C GLU A 1049 -2.00 26.43 12.27
N GLU A 1050 -2.70 27.25 11.47
CA GLU A 1050 -3.64 26.78 10.45
C GLU A 1050 -2.94 25.93 9.38
N ALA A 1051 -1.82 26.42 8.83
CA ALA A 1051 -1.05 25.69 7.83
C ALA A 1051 -0.48 24.37 8.40
N PHE A 1052 0.01 24.39 9.63
CA PHE A 1052 0.52 23.18 10.29
C PHE A 1052 -0.58 22.16 10.55
N ARG A 1053 -1.78 22.60 10.96
CA ARG A 1053 -2.95 21.71 11.12
C ARG A 1053 -3.35 21.03 9.80
N GLN A 1054 -3.23 21.73 8.66
CA GLN A 1054 -3.47 21.11 7.34
C GLN A 1054 -2.45 20.00 7.04
N VAL A 1055 -1.19 20.20 7.44
CA VAL A 1055 -0.13 19.19 7.30
C VAL A 1055 -0.47 17.95 8.12
N VAL A 1056 -0.78 18.14 9.41
CA VAL A 1056 -1.16 17.05 10.33
C VAL A 1056 -2.34 16.26 9.77
N LYS A 1057 -3.43 16.95 9.39
CA LYS A 1057 -4.64 16.32 8.83
C LYS A 1057 -4.35 15.48 7.58
N ARG A 1058 -3.43 15.92 6.72
CA ARG A 1058 -3.06 15.19 5.49
C ARG A 1058 -2.29 13.89 5.82
N PHE A 1059 -1.43 13.90 6.84
CA PHE A 1059 -0.73 12.70 7.30
C PHE A 1059 -1.66 11.75 8.07
N GLU A 1060 -2.55 12.27 8.91
CA GLU A 1060 -3.57 11.48 9.62
C GLU A 1060 -4.51 10.76 8.64
N ALA A 1061 -4.90 11.41 7.55
CA ALA A 1061 -5.69 10.79 6.48
C ALA A 1061 -4.98 9.61 5.79
N LEU A 1062 -3.66 9.48 5.97
CA LEU A 1062 -2.85 8.36 5.49
C LEU A 1062 -2.54 7.33 6.59
N GLY A 1063 -3.12 7.50 7.78
CA GLY A 1063 -2.86 6.67 8.95
C GLY A 1063 -1.49 6.91 9.58
N ILE A 1064 -0.90 8.10 9.38
CA ILE A 1064 0.37 8.49 10.00
C ILE A 1064 0.08 9.58 11.05
N GLU A 1065 0.20 9.22 12.33
CA GLU A 1065 0.06 10.18 13.43
C GLU A 1065 1.31 11.04 13.58
N ILE A 1066 1.12 12.36 13.66
CA ILE A 1066 2.19 13.33 13.87
C ILE A 1066 2.15 13.80 15.33
N HIS A 1067 2.99 13.21 16.17
CA HIS A 1067 3.19 13.64 17.55
C HIS A 1067 4.11 14.88 17.63
N LYS A 1068 4.26 15.41 18.84
CA LYS A 1068 5.16 16.54 19.12
C LYS A 1068 6.61 16.23 18.71
N ASP A 1069 7.06 15.01 18.93
CA ASP A 1069 8.44 14.58 18.72
C ASP A 1069 8.65 13.90 17.36
N THR A 1070 7.60 13.77 16.54
CA THR A 1070 7.72 13.22 15.18
C THR A 1070 8.61 14.14 14.34
N PRO A 1071 9.76 13.65 13.82
CA PRO A 1071 10.63 14.46 12.98
C PRO A 1071 9.90 14.81 11.68
N LEU A 1072 9.92 16.09 11.32
CA LEU A 1072 9.34 16.56 10.06
C LEU A 1072 10.44 17.22 9.25
N TYR A 1073 10.68 16.66 8.07
CA TYR A 1073 11.58 17.21 7.07
C TYR A 1073 10.77 17.96 6.01
N TRP A 1074 11.38 18.95 5.38
CA TRP A 1074 10.73 19.68 4.30
C TRP A 1074 11.70 20.12 3.22
N ASN A 1075 11.16 20.39 2.04
CA ASN A 1075 11.85 21.14 1.01
C ASN A 1075 10.83 21.93 0.19
N PHE A 1076 11.29 23.00 -0.43
CA PHE A 1076 10.48 23.87 -1.25
C PHE A 1076 10.88 23.68 -2.70
N ARG A 1077 9.91 23.77 -3.59
CA ARG A 1077 10.11 23.59 -5.02
C ARG A 1077 9.32 24.63 -5.78
N ASN A 1078 9.92 25.21 -6.82
CA ASN A 1078 9.19 26.06 -7.74
C ASN A 1078 9.52 25.80 -9.20
N TYR A 1079 8.54 26.05 -10.06
CA TYR A 1079 8.71 25.99 -11.51
C TYR A 1079 9.03 27.38 -12.03
N VAL A 1080 10.12 27.49 -12.80
CA VAL A 1080 10.57 28.72 -13.42
C VAL A 1080 10.49 28.55 -14.94
N THR A 1081 9.99 29.55 -15.65
CA THR A 1081 9.94 29.57 -17.12
C THR A 1081 10.36 30.93 -17.66
N GLN A 1082 10.97 30.96 -18.84
CA GLN A 1082 11.32 32.22 -19.50
C GLN A 1082 11.23 32.12 -21.02
N VAL A 1083 10.96 33.25 -21.65
CA VAL A 1083 11.28 33.47 -23.06
C VAL A 1083 12.72 33.99 -23.11
N PRO A 1084 13.60 33.45 -23.97
CA PRO A 1084 14.98 33.93 -24.06
C PRO A 1084 15.07 35.46 -24.25
N GLY A 1085 15.74 36.14 -23.32
CA GLY A 1085 15.90 37.59 -23.30
C GLY A 1085 14.88 38.36 -22.44
N GLU A 1086 13.90 37.67 -21.83
CA GLU A 1086 12.93 38.25 -20.89
C GLU A 1086 13.25 37.81 -19.43
N GLU A 1087 12.61 38.44 -18.44
CA GLU A 1087 12.79 38.07 -17.03
C GLU A 1087 12.13 36.69 -16.74
N PRO A 1088 12.76 35.79 -15.95
CA PRO A 1088 12.15 34.53 -15.55
C PRO A 1088 10.87 34.72 -14.72
N GLU A 1089 9.85 33.92 -15.01
CA GLU A 1089 8.56 33.88 -14.32
C GLU A 1089 8.47 32.62 -13.43
N ILE A 1090 8.05 32.78 -12.17
CA ILE A 1090 7.72 31.66 -11.28
C ILE A 1090 6.24 31.27 -11.48
N VAL A 1091 5.99 30.01 -11.81
CA VAL A 1091 4.65 29.54 -12.22
C VAL A 1091 4.07 28.48 -11.29
N GLY A 1092 4.80 28.09 -10.26
CA GLY A 1092 4.27 27.19 -9.24
C GLY A 1092 5.12 27.17 -7.99
N TRP A 1093 4.45 27.05 -6.85
CA TRP A 1093 5.04 26.99 -5.53
C TRP A 1093 4.57 25.73 -4.79
N ILE A 1094 5.53 24.88 -4.46
CA ILE A 1094 5.31 23.59 -3.82
C ILE A 1094 6.08 23.56 -2.51
N MET A 1095 5.40 23.13 -1.44
CA MET A 1095 6.02 22.70 -0.20
C MET A 1095 5.87 21.18 -0.07
N LEU A 1096 6.99 20.48 0.09
CA LEU A 1096 7.02 19.06 0.38
C LEU A 1096 7.34 18.87 1.86
N ILE A 1097 6.55 18.05 2.56
CA ILE A 1097 6.81 17.67 3.95
C ILE A 1097 6.89 16.15 4.04
N HIS A 1098 7.85 15.66 4.83
CA HIS A 1098 8.20 14.25 4.95
C HIS A 1098 8.36 13.84 6.41
N VAL A 1099 7.99 12.60 6.72
CA VAL A 1099 8.26 11.98 8.04
C VAL A 1099 9.59 11.20 8.06
N LYS A 1100 10.20 10.97 6.90
CA LYS A 1100 11.53 10.38 6.73
C LYS A 1100 12.49 11.39 6.12
N SER A 1101 13.76 11.25 6.44
CA SER A 1101 14.84 12.15 5.97
C SER A 1101 15.06 12.09 4.46
N ILE A 1102 14.78 10.93 3.85
CA ILE A 1102 14.72 10.75 2.39
C ILE A 1102 13.34 10.19 2.07
N ALA A 1103 12.48 11.03 1.49
CA ALA A 1103 11.18 10.60 0.99
C ALA A 1103 10.81 11.40 -0.26
N ASN A 1104 10.22 10.71 -1.23
CA ASN A 1104 9.57 11.34 -2.38
C ASN A 1104 8.07 11.50 -2.10
N PHE A 1105 7.41 12.36 -2.88
CA PHE A 1105 5.94 12.41 -2.92
C PHE A 1105 5.35 11.02 -3.24
N GLY A 1106 4.50 10.51 -2.35
CA GLY A 1106 3.93 9.16 -2.44
C GLY A 1106 4.77 8.03 -1.81
N GLN A 1107 5.94 8.35 -1.25
CA GLN A 1107 6.83 7.43 -0.51
C GLN A 1107 7.10 7.94 0.92
N GLY A 1108 6.06 8.44 1.60
CA GLY A 1108 6.16 9.07 2.92
C GLY A 1108 6.25 10.61 2.90
N GLY A 1109 6.36 11.20 1.71
CA GLY A 1109 6.27 12.65 1.49
C GLY A 1109 4.89 13.11 1.02
N GLN A 1110 4.44 14.26 1.52
CA GLN A 1110 3.20 14.95 1.14
C GLN A 1110 3.50 16.27 0.43
N LEU A 1111 2.73 16.53 -0.62
CA LEU A 1111 2.81 17.76 -1.41
C LEU A 1111 1.73 18.73 -0.96
N PHE A 1112 2.08 20.00 -0.84
CA PHE A 1112 1.17 21.10 -0.57
C PHE A 1112 1.42 22.25 -1.54
N VAL A 1113 0.35 22.87 -2.03
CA VAL A 1113 0.44 24.19 -2.68
C VAL A 1113 0.93 25.20 -1.65
N LEU A 1114 2.13 25.75 -1.86
CA LEU A 1114 2.71 26.73 -0.95
C LEU A 1114 2.09 28.10 -1.22
N GLU A 1115 1.39 28.63 -0.21
CA GLU A 1115 0.83 29.99 -0.24
C GLU A 1115 1.61 30.89 0.73
N ARG A 1116 1.73 32.18 0.39
CA ARG A 1116 2.44 33.16 1.24
C ARG A 1116 1.87 33.27 2.66
N SER A 1117 0.56 33.06 2.80
CA SER A 1117 -0.15 33.08 4.10
C SER A 1117 0.19 31.89 5.00
N MET A 1118 0.79 30.81 4.48
CA MET A 1118 1.17 29.65 5.28
C MET A 1118 2.35 29.93 6.21
N PHE A 1119 3.17 30.92 5.89
CA PHE A 1119 4.29 31.34 6.74
C PHE A 1119 3.81 32.39 7.76
N LYS A 1120 4.26 32.26 9.01
CA LYS A 1120 4.09 33.33 10.02
C LYS A 1120 4.66 34.64 9.46
N GLU A 1121 4.03 35.76 9.81
CA GLU A 1121 4.32 37.07 9.21
C GLU A 1121 5.81 37.41 9.20
N LYS A 1122 6.51 37.21 10.34
CA LYS A 1122 7.95 37.45 10.46
C LYS A 1122 8.84 36.66 9.52
N TYR A 1123 8.37 35.53 8.96
CA TYR A 1123 9.13 34.66 8.06
C TYR A 1123 8.74 34.80 6.58
N ARG A 1124 7.76 35.64 6.23
CA ARG A 1124 7.28 35.77 4.83
C ARG A 1124 8.36 36.26 3.86
N HIS A 1125 9.35 37.00 4.34
CA HIS A 1125 10.52 37.43 3.57
C HIS A 1125 11.31 36.26 2.95
N LEU A 1126 11.21 35.06 3.52
CA LEU A 1126 11.86 33.86 2.98
C LEU A 1126 11.27 33.45 1.63
N ILE A 1127 9.99 33.74 1.36
CA ILE A 1127 9.37 33.46 0.06
C ILE A 1127 9.92 34.40 -1.01
N ASP A 1128 10.07 35.68 -0.67
CA ASP A 1128 10.65 36.69 -1.55
C ASP A 1128 12.12 36.34 -1.87
N GLU A 1129 12.87 35.84 -0.88
CA GLU A 1129 14.24 35.36 -1.07
C GLU A 1129 14.33 34.06 -1.88
N MET A 1130 13.39 33.12 -1.70
CA MET A 1130 13.27 31.93 -2.55
C MET A 1130 13.02 32.32 -4.02
N GLU A 1131 12.16 33.30 -4.28
CA GLU A 1131 11.91 33.79 -5.64
C GLU A 1131 13.18 34.39 -6.25
N ARG A 1132 13.86 35.27 -5.51
CA ARG A 1132 15.13 35.89 -5.94
C ARG A 1132 16.17 34.84 -6.32
N ILE A 1133 16.39 33.85 -5.46
CA ILE A 1133 17.38 32.79 -5.70
C ILE A 1133 16.99 31.97 -6.93
N SER A 1134 15.71 31.63 -7.10
CA SER A 1134 15.25 30.82 -8.24
C SER A 1134 15.37 31.54 -9.59
N LYS A 1135 15.21 32.87 -9.59
CA LYS A 1135 15.50 33.70 -10.78
C LYS A 1135 17.00 33.79 -11.03
N ALA A 1136 17.80 33.94 -9.97
CA ALA A 1136 19.26 34.00 -10.06
C ALA A 1136 19.87 32.67 -10.55
N THR A 1137 19.29 31.52 -10.21
CA THR A 1137 19.77 30.21 -10.68
C THR A 1137 19.59 30.03 -12.20
N MET A 1138 18.53 30.61 -12.79
CA MET A 1138 18.39 30.67 -14.27
C MET A 1138 19.57 31.39 -14.92
N ARG A 1139 19.97 32.54 -14.36
CA ARG A 1139 21.10 33.32 -14.86
C ARG A 1139 22.44 32.64 -14.59
N MET A 1140 22.59 32.02 -13.43
CA MET A 1140 23.77 31.22 -13.07
C MET A 1140 24.01 30.09 -14.09
N MET A 1141 22.97 29.35 -14.46
CA MET A 1141 23.08 28.29 -15.48
C MET A 1141 23.48 28.85 -16.84
N GLU A 1142 22.87 29.97 -17.27
CA GLU A 1142 23.21 30.62 -18.54
C GLU A 1142 24.69 31.02 -18.61
N LEU A 1143 25.22 31.60 -17.53
CA LEU A 1143 26.60 32.07 -17.45
C LEU A 1143 27.61 30.92 -17.37
N TYR A 1144 27.29 29.84 -16.66
CA TYR A 1144 28.22 28.71 -16.47
C TYR A 1144 28.17 27.68 -17.60
N ALA A 1145 27.09 27.61 -18.38
CA ALA A 1145 26.93 26.66 -19.48
C ALA A 1145 28.13 26.63 -20.45
N PRO A 1146 28.68 27.76 -20.96
CA PRO A 1146 29.86 27.75 -21.82
C PRO A 1146 31.12 27.20 -21.13
N VAL A 1147 31.26 27.43 -19.83
CA VAL A 1147 32.41 26.94 -19.03
C VAL A 1147 32.35 25.42 -18.92
N LEU A 1148 31.19 24.88 -18.51
CA LEU A 1148 31.00 23.44 -18.39
C LEU A 1148 31.07 22.75 -19.76
N ALA A 1149 30.53 23.37 -20.82
CA ALA A 1149 30.58 22.85 -22.17
C ALA A 1149 32.01 22.58 -22.64
N LYS A 1150 32.93 23.51 -22.36
CA LYS A 1150 34.37 23.34 -22.63
C LYS A 1150 34.99 22.21 -21.81
N LYS A 1151 34.60 22.06 -20.54
CA LYS A 1151 35.09 20.99 -19.63
C LYS A 1151 34.63 19.59 -20.09
N LEU A 1152 33.40 19.48 -20.60
CA LEU A 1152 32.79 18.22 -21.03
C LEU A 1152 32.91 17.93 -22.53
N ASN A 1153 33.54 18.82 -23.30
CA ASN A 1153 33.61 18.75 -24.77
C ASN A 1153 32.22 18.62 -25.43
N ILE A 1154 31.25 19.41 -24.95
CA ILE A 1154 29.90 19.51 -25.51
C ILE A 1154 29.84 20.76 -26.38
N GLU A 1155 29.36 20.64 -27.61
CA GLU A 1155 29.18 21.80 -28.50
C GLU A 1155 27.94 22.60 -28.07
N VAL A 1156 28.06 23.92 -27.93
CA VAL A 1156 26.93 24.80 -27.63
C VAL A 1156 26.67 25.70 -28.83
N GLY A 1157 25.76 25.24 -29.69
CA GLY A 1157 25.32 25.99 -30.86
C GLY A 1157 24.25 27.04 -30.55
N ARG A 1158 23.64 27.55 -31.63
CA ARG A 1158 22.43 28.37 -31.60
C ARG A 1158 21.33 27.66 -32.35
N ASN A 1159 20.09 27.82 -31.90
CA ASN A 1159 18.94 27.41 -32.70
C ASN A 1159 18.75 28.34 -33.91
N ALA A 1160 17.87 27.98 -34.83
CA ALA A 1160 17.67 28.75 -36.07
C ALA A 1160 17.11 30.16 -35.85
N ILE A 1161 16.51 30.46 -34.69
CA ILE A 1161 16.08 31.82 -34.31
C ILE A 1161 17.22 32.65 -33.69
N GLY A 1162 18.44 32.10 -33.61
CA GLY A 1162 19.64 32.76 -33.11
C GLY A 1162 19.84 32.71 -31.60
N VAL A 1163 18.99 32.00 -30.85
CA VAL A 1163 19.14 31.85 -29.39
C VAL A 1163 20.18 30.76 -29.07
N PRO A 1164 21.18 31.04 -28.21
CA PRO A 1164 22.13 30.03 -27.75
C PRO A 1164 21.46 28.91 -26.97
N TYR A 1165 21.90 27.66 -27.18
CA TYR A 1165 21.43 26.53 -26.38
C TYR A 1165 21.89 26.57 -24.91
N SER A 1166 22.71 27.55 -24.52
CA SER A 1166 23.04 27.85 -23.11
C SER A 1166 21.93 28.58 -22.36
N VAL A 1167 20.84 29.01 -23.00
CA VAL A 1167 19.73 29.69 -22.32
C VAL A 1167 18.66 28.68 -21.93
N PRO A 1168 18.39 28.43 -20.63
CA PRO A 1168 17.33 27.52 -20.20
C PRO A 1168 15.95 28.14 -20.46
N MET A 1169 14.96 27.39 -20.98
CA MET A 1169 13.58 27.92 -21.08
C MET A 1169 12.73 27.55 -19.87
N THR A 1170 13.02 26.45 -19.19
CA THR A 1170 12.36 26.06 -17.95
C THR A 1170 13.34 25.47 -16.96
N ASN A 1171 13.02 25.59 -15.69
CA ASN A 1171 13.76 25.01 -14.59
C ASN A 1171 12.83 24.66 -13.43
N LEU A 1172 13.30 23.76 -12.58
CA LEU A 1172 12.67 23.34 -11.35
C LEU A 1172 13.69 23.51 -10.23
N SER A 1173 13.53 24.57 -9.44
CA SER A 1173 14.46 24.86 -8.35
C SER A 1173 14.00 24.19 -7.08
N ASP A 1174 14.85 23.35 -6.50
CA ASP A 1174 14.68 22.76 -5.18
C ASP A 1174 15.48 23.56 -4.15
N LEU A 1175 14.80 24.01 -3.10
CA LEU A 1175 15.29 24.94 -2.10
C LEU A 1175 15.05 24.37 -0.69
N MET A 1176 15.93 24.71 0.24
CA MET A 1176 15.74 24.44 1.67
C MET A 1176 16.02 25.69 2.50
N LEU A 1177 15.42 25.72 3.68
CA LEU A 1177 15.69 26.73 4.70
C LEU A 1177 16.71 26.15 5.67
N LYS A 1178 17.93 26.67 5.64
CA LYS A 1178 19.01 26.27 6.54
C LYS A 1178 19.01 27.15 7.80
N PRO A 1179 18.91 26.58 9.01
CA PRO A 1179 19.03 27.34 10.24
C PRO A 1179 20.49 27.72 10.50
N VAL A 1180 20.71 28.96 10.95
CA VAL A 1180 22.00 29.43 11.45
C VAL A 1180 21.93 29.50 12.97
N TYR A 1181 22.75 28.70 13.64
CA TYR A 1181 22.76 28.60 15.09
C TYR A 1181 23.78 29.54 15.73
N LYS A 1182 23.40 30.14 16.85
CA LYS A 1182 24.27 30.87 17.78
C LYS A 1182 23.90 30.49 19.20
N ASP A 1183 24.88 30.03 19.98
CA ASP A 1183 24.68 29.54 21.35
C ASP A 1183 23.57 28.47 21.49
N GLY A 1184 23.46 27.58 20.50
CA GLY A 1184 22.45 26.50 20.47
C GLY A 1184 21.03 26.94 20.14
N LYS A 1185 20.80 28.21 19.75
CA LYS A 1185 19.52 28.73 19.28
C LYS A 1185 19.59 29.19 17.84
N ILE A 1186 18.48 29.10 17.11
CA ILE A 1186 18.37 29.58 15.73
C ILE A 1186 18.34 31.11 15.75
N GLU A 1187 19.37 31.74 15.18
CA GLU A 1187 19.49 33.20 15.06
C GLU A 1187 18.74 33.70 13.81
N ARG A 1188 18.88 32.99 12.69
CA ARG A 1188 18.21 33.30 11.42
C ARG A 1188 18.11 32.07 10.51
N TRP A 1189 17.28 32.19 9.48
CA TRP A 1189 17.14 31.21 8.42
C TRP A 1189 17.74 31.77 7.13
N ILE A 1190 18.47 30.93 6.39
CA ILE A 1190 18.97 31.27 5.05
C ILE A 1190 18.36 30.31 4.02
N VAL A 1191 17.98 30.84 2.87
CA VAL A 1191 17.47 30.03 1.75
C VAL A 1191 18.67 29.52 0.97
N VAL A 1192 18.78 28.21 0.77
CA VAL A 1192 19.84 27.58 -0.03
C VAL A 1192 19.25 26.70 -1.12
N PRO A 1193 19.76 26.77 -2.35
CA PRO A 1193 19.40 25.81 -3.38
C PRO A 1193 20.09 24.47 -3.10
N ILE A 1194 19.35 23.37 -3.25
CA ILE A 1194 19.84 22.01 -2.95
C ILE A 1194 20.01 21.13 -4.19
N GLU A 1195 19.20 21.38 -5.21
CA GLU A 1195 19.25 20.72 -6.52
C GLU A 1195 18.48 21.58 -7.53
N GLU A 1196 18.98 21.67 -8.75
CA GLU A 1196 18.22 22.21 -9.88
C GLU A 1196 17.77 21.02 -10.73
N ASN A 1197 16.58 21.07 -11.29
CA ASN A 1197 16.05 19.96 -12.06
C ASN A 1197 15.19 20.49 -13.20
N ILE A 1198 14.81 19.61 -14.10
CA ILE A 1198 13.86 19.85 -15.19
C ILE A 1198 12.76 18.79 -15.21
N GLY A 1199 12.79 17.90 -14.22
CA GLY A 1199 11.93 16.75 -14.10
C GLY A 1199 10.48 17.16 -13.89
N MET A 1200 9.62 16.67 -14.76
CA MET A 1200 8.20 17.05 -14.72
C MET A 1200 7.41 16.36 -13.58
N GLY A 1201 7.97 15.38 -12.88
CA GLY A 1201 7.21 14.34 -12.15
C GLY A 1201 6.24 14.76 -11.02
N LEU A 1202 6.17 16.05 -10.68
CA LEU A 1202 5.20 16.62 -9.74
C LEU A 1202 4.12 17.51 -10.38
N PHE A 1203 4.16 17.79 -11.70
CA PHE A 1203 3.11 18.59 -12.35
C PHE A 1203 1.73 17.96 -12.19
N TYR A 1204 1.59 16.65 -12.43
CA TYR A 1204 0.30 15.95 -12.30
C TYR A 1204 -0.33 16.09 -10.90
N PRO A 1205 0.35 15.69 -9.79
CA PRO A 1205 -0.24 15.84 -8.46
C PRO A 1205 -0.39 17.29 -8.02
N TYR A 1206 0.48 18.21 -8.47
CA TYR A 1206 0.35 19.63 -8.16
C TYR A 1206 -0.86 20.26 -8.86
N GLU A 1207 -1.05 19.99 -10.14
CA GLU A 1207 -2.21 20.47 -10.92
C GLU A 1207 -3.53 19.93 -10.37
N LYS A 1208 -3.55 18.71 -9.83
CA LYS A 1208 -4.73 18.17 -9.12
C LYS A 1208 -5.08 19.01 -7.88
N GLN A 1209 -4.09 19.42 -7.09
CA GLN A 1209 -4.33 20.30 -5.94
C GLN A 1209 -4.72 21.72 -6.35
N LEU A 1210 -4.20 22.23 -7.47
CA LEU A 1210 -4.63 23.50 -8.03
C LEU A 1210 -6.07 23.42 -8.55
N GLU A 1211 -6.47 22.32 -9.21
CA GLU A 1211 -7.83 22.08 -9.68
C GLU A 1211 -8.83 22.04 -8.52
N GLU A 1212 -8.50 21.40 -7.39
CA GLU A 1212 -9.29 21.43 -6.14
C GLU A 1212 -9.52 22.87 -5.61
N LYS A 1213 -8.63 23.80 -5.96
CA LYS A 1213 -8.70 25.23 -5.60
C LYS A 1213 -9.25 26.12 -6.73
N GLY A 1214 -9.70 25.55 -7.85
CA GLY A 1214 -10.19 26.31 -9.02
C GLY A 1214 -9.09 27.03 -9.82
N ARG A 1215 -7.83 26.65 -9.63
CA ARG A 1215 -6.60 27.30 -10.16
C ARG A 1215 -5.91 26.45 -11.25
N ARG A 1216 -6.69 25.65 -11.97
CA ARG A 1216 -6.19 24.67 -12.93
C ARG A 1216 -5.42 25.32 -14.08
N GLY A 1217 -4.26 24.76 -14.42
CA GLY A 1217 -3.40 25.17 -15.52
C GLY A 1217 -2.35 26.21 -15.15
N GLU A 1218 -2.38 26.78 -13.94
CA GLU A 1218 -1.47 27.86 -13.54
C GLU A 1218 0.01 27.48 -13.67
N SER A 1219 0.39 26.23 -13.44
CA SER A 1219 1.79 25.81 -13.53
C SER A 1219 2.23 25.39 -14.93
N VAL A 1220 1.28 25.07 -15.81
CA VAL A 1220 1.53 24.46 -17.13
C VAL A 1220 1.33 25.46 -18.28
N ASP A 1221 0.29 26.29 -18.19
CA ASP A 1221 -0.11 27.19 -19.28
C ASP A 1221 0.96 28.23 -19.63
N PRO A 1222 1.65 28.87 -18.65
CA PRO A 1222 2.72 29.82 -18.98
C PRO A 1222 3.93 29.15 -19.66
N ILE A 1223 4.27 27.91 -19.28
CA ILE A 1223 5.32 27.12 -19.95
C ILE A 1223 4.96 26.90 -21.41
N LEU A 1224 3.74 26.42 -21.68
CA LEU A 1224 3.25 26.19 -23.05
C LEU A 1224 3.16 27.49 -23.85
N ARG A 1225 2.78 28.61 -23.22
CA ARG A 1225 2.80 29.94 -23.84
C ARG A 1225 4.21 30.33 -24.28
N ASN A 1226 5.19 30.23 -23.39
CA ASN A 1226 6.56 30.65 -23.67
C ASN A 1226 7.21 29.76 -24.74
N LEU A 1227 7.00 28.44 -24.68
CA LEU A 1227 7.46 27.51 -25.72
C LEU A 1227 6.87 27.84 -27.10
N ALA A 1228 5.58 28.19 -27.16
CA ALA A 1228 4.93 28.52 -28.43
C ALA A 1228 5.35 29.87 -28.99
N ILE A 1229 5.73 30.85 -28.16
CA ILE A 1229 6.34 32.12 -28.62
C ILE A 1229 7.64 31.82 -29.38
N VAL A 1230 8.48 30.94 -28.82
CA VAL A 1230 9.73 30.53 -29.45
C VAL A 1230 9.47 29.68 -30.71
N GLY A 1231 8.55 28.73 -30.64
CA GLY A 1231 8.16 27.90 -31.79
C GLY A 1231 7.57 28.70 -32.95
N LEU A 1232 6.78 29.75 -32.68
CA LEU A 1232 6.24 30.63 -33.72
C LEU A 1232 7.34 31.40 -34.47
N LYS A 1233 8.38 31.84 -33.76
CA LYS A 1233 9.55 32.48 -34.40
C LYS A 1233 10.25 31.50 -35.34
N TYR A 1234 10.44 30.26 -34.91
CA TYR A 1234 11.06 29.21 -35.73
C TYR A 1234 10.20 28.86 -36.96
N LYS A 1235 8.89 28.70 -36.77
CA LYS A 1235 7.93 28.49 -37.86
C LYS A 1235 8.05 29.55 -38.96
N ARG A 1236 8.07 30.83 -38.58
CA ARG A 1236 8.19 31.96 -39.52
C ARG A 1236 9.48 31.94 -40.32
N ILE A 1237 10.59 31.45 -39.74
CA ILE A 1237 11.87 31.29 -40.45
C ILE A 1237 11.76 30.20 -41.53
N LEU A 1238 11.13 29.08 -41.21
CA LEU A 1238 10.91 28.01 -42.19
C LEU A 1238 10.00 28.48 -43.34
N GLU A 1239 8.97 29.29 -43.02
CA GLU A 1239 8.04 29.83 -44.01
C GLU A 1239 8.66 30.93 -44.89
N SER A 1240 9.57 31.75 -44.35
CA SER A 1240 10.22 32.85 -45.07
C SER A 1240 11.40 32.40 -45.94
N GLY A 1241 11.94 31.21 -45.69
CA GLY A 1241 13.10 30.67 -46.42
C GLY A 1241 14.43 31.38 -46.14
N GLN A 1242 14.51 32.18 -45.06
CA GLN A 1242 15.71 32.92 -44.65
C GLN A 1242 16.57 32.19 -43.60
#